data_AF-A0A843H864-F1
#
_entry.id   AF-A0A843H864-F1
#
_cell.length_a   1.000
_cell.length_b   1.000
_cell.length_c   1.000
_cell.angle_alpha   90.00
_cell.angle_beta   90.00
_cell.angle_gamma   90.00
#
_symmetry.space_group_name_H-M   'P 1'
#
loop_
_entity.id
_entity.type
_entity.pdbx_description
1 polymer ?
#
loop_
_entity_poly.entity_id
_entity_poly.type
_entity_poly.pdbx_seq_one_letter_code
_entity_poly.pdbx_strand_id
1 'polypeptide(L)'
;YKVADTANSKNDNIYENVNSSQSFNNNMDKNNSKTIEKNRNPDVKTAPSISDWIDLKSAVSSAKGKEVTLTLKKGTYKNNGVIRWDNVDTKLTIDGNGQTIDGNKQLAFSIQKGSSLVLKNITIKNCEAGYGGAIVNYGKLTIIQSTFTNNSARTIYGAGAIFNNEILNITQSNFTDNAGANGGAIQNNKTGKTDITQSIFKNNHVINVIGAGFGGAIDNEGTMTITKSTLTNNSAKHGGAIYNGKSLTITDSTLANNTAEKGGAIKQLMGANAVGNINIARNTFINNHANNNKETVDLGGFDKGQTESNVYKSTDISIKRLNLNVKDNQTIFHTGEDVVINLDIGNLEHPNFYDKDILKKLEDITIYINGVENVTTKIKNYTLSNLKPGNYSVYYKTCNQKSNTITFIVTSVSNWQELQEAVRDAESQTEDTTIYLMKGNYTNTGTIEWINPNITLTIEGNGQTIDGNQLQAFNINSRSSMILKNITIINAKSKLGGAIQNNGNLTVTQSTLANNTAEDGGAIENTGTLTVIQSRLTGNTAKYDGGAINNKYDLNITESTLSDNMVSEYGGAIFNDQHLFSVVGSNFTNDNAKRGGAIFSIGNANLTGNTFINNTADNNETIDLYLQGRADADSNVYESTDIAFRKIALSIKDNQNSFTPYDDVVLNFTIGLRNPKYYDSDILERLEDITIYVNGVEYATTKYENYTLSDLKPGKYTLYYTTCNQKSNSVTFKVIGQSNITTPENSYDYIEGIPDTITLNINDSSSQKGTAIITVK
;
A
#
# COMPACT_ATOMS: atom_id res chain seq x y z
N TYR A 1 27.89 -55.00 7.07
CA TYR A 1 27.66 -54.84 8.52
C TYR A 1 26.80 -53.59 8.75
N LYS A 2 25.65 -53.79 9.41
CA LYS A 2 24.72 -52.86 10.10
C LYS A 2 24.18 -51.58 9.45
N VAL A 3 22.86 -51.45 9.65
CA VAL A 3 21.84 -50.46 9.29
C VAL A 3 21.85 -49.26 10.25
N ALA A 4 21.45 -48.07 9.78
CA ALA A 4 20.61 -47.11 10.54
C ALA A 4 19.92 -46.11 9.61
N ASP A 5 18.60 -45.97 9.80
CA ASP A 5 17.63 -45.13 9.12
C ASP A 5 17.79 -43.62 9.36
N THR A 6 17.35 -42.80 8.39
CA THR A 6 16.23 -41.83 8.55
C THR A 6 16.02 -41.05 7.25
N ALA A 7 14.92 -41.35 6.53
CA ALA A 7 14.46 -40.57 5.39
C ALA A 7 13.39 -39.55 5.86
N ASN A 8 13.79 -38.29 5.86
CA ASN A 8 12.90 -37.14 5.72
C ASN A 8 12.52 -37.02 4.23
N SER A 9 11.24 -36.91 3.91
CA SER A 9 10.82 -36.33 2.63
C SER A 9 9.62 -35.41 2.82
N LYS A 10 9.92 -34.11 2.74
CA LYS A 10 9.03 -33.10 2.17
C LYS A 10 8.53 -33.60 0.81
N ASN A 11 7.29 -33.32 0.45
CA ASN A 11 6.99 -33.07 -0.94
C ASN A 11 5.85 -32.08 -1.09
N ASP A 12 6.12 -31.13 -1.96
CA ASP A 12 5.39 -29.92 -2.24
C ASP A 12 4.09 -30.15 -3.03
N ASN A 13 3.21 -29.18 -2.82
CA ASN A 13 2.05 -28.78 -3.61
C ASN A 13 2.21 -28.96 -5.12
N ILE A 14 1.22 -29.61 -5.75
CA ILE A 14 0.67 -29.19 -7.04
C ILE A 14 -0.86 -29.35 -6.98
N TYR A 15 -1.55 -28.21 -6.97
CA TYR A 15 -2.96 -28.09 -7.31
C TYR A 15 -3.06 -27.86 -8.83
N GLU A 16 -3.82 -28.69 -9.55
CA GLU A 16 -4.41 -28.26 -10.81
C GLU A 16 -5.80 -28.88 -11.05
N ASN A 17 -6.68 -28.01 -11.54
CA ASN A 17 -8.06 -28.20 -11.93
C ASN A 17 -8.28 -29.41 -12.86
N VAL A 18 -9.37 -30.16 -12.67
CA VAL A 18 -10.22 -30.58 -13.79
C VAL A 18 -11.69 -30.67 -13.35
N ASN A 19 -12.46 -29.67 -13.78
CA ASN A 19 -13.89 -29.78 -14.03
C ASN A 19 -14.04 -30.16 -15.52
N SER A 20 -14.66 -31.29 -15.85
CA SER A 20 -15.53 -31.39 -17.04
C SER A 20 -16.22 -32.75 -17.14
N SER A 21 -17.54 -32.68 -17.20
CA SER A 21 -18.47 -33.65 -17.78
C SER A 21 -18.10 -34.09 -19.20
N GLN A 22 -18.18 -35.40 -19.49
CA GLN A 22 -18.57 -35.98 -20.79
C GLN A 22 -18.67 -37.50 -20.63
N SER A 23 -19.88 -38.06 -20.63
CA SER A 23 -20.60 -38.66 -21.78
C SER A 23 -20.24 -40.12 -22.04
N PHE A 24 -21.29 -40.94 -22.03
CA PHE A 24 -21.38 -42.33 -22.46
C PHE A 24 -20.54 -42.66 -23.69
N ASN A 25 -19.84 -43.80 -23.65
CA ASN A 25 -19.92 -44.73 -24.77
C ASN A 25 -19.64 -46.18 -24.37
N ASN A 26 -20.43 -47.07 -24.97
CA ASN A 26 -20.30 -48.52 -24.91
C ASN A 26 -19.01 -48.99 -25.55
N ASN A 27 -18.38 -50.03 -24.99
CA ASN A 27 -17.87 -51.12 -25.81
C ASN A 27 -17.84 -52.43 -25.02
N MET A 28 -18.45 -53.45 -25.62
CA MET A 28 -18.30 -54.85 -25.24
C MET A 28 -16.83 -55.25 -25.41
N ASP A 29 -16.36 -56.12 -24.52
CA ASP A 29 -15.55 -57.24 -24.99
C ASP A 29 -15.79 -58.50 -24.17
N LYS A 30 -16.00 -59.59 -24.92
CA LYS A 30 -16.15 -60.97 -24.47
C LYS A 30 -14.76 -61.56 -24.19
N ASN A 31 -14.63 -62.29 -23.09
CA ASN A 31 -13.98 -63.61 -22.96
C ASN A 31 -13.29 -63.77 -21.60
N ASN A 32 -13.88 -64.56 -20.70
CA ASN A 32 -13.41 -65.92 -20.42
C ASN A 32 -14.19 -66.54 -19.26
N SER A 33 -14.97 -67.57 -19.59
CA SER A 33 -15.53 -68.50 -18.62
C SER A 33 -14.45 -69.47 -18.12
N LYS A 34 -14.32 -69.62 -16.81
CA LYS A 34 -13.98 -70.92 -16.20
C LYS A 34 -14.92 -71.19 -15.03
N THR A 35 -15.74 -72.22 -15.25
CA THR A 35 -16.61 -72.92 -14.30
C THR A 35 -15.83 -73.48 -13.11
N ILE A 36 -16.35 -73.28 -11.90
CA ILE A 36 -16.13 -74.17 -10.75
C ILE A 36 -17.50 -74.64 -10.26
N GLU A 37 -17.56 -75.93 -9.96
CA GLU A 37 -18.72 -76.79 -9.85
C GLU A 37 -19.69 -76.45 -8.71
N LYS A 38 -20.97 -76.73 -8.99
CA LYS A 38 -22.08 -76.78 -8.03
C LYS A 38 -21.79 -77.81 -6.93
N ASN A 39 -21.72 -77.35 -5.69
CA ASN A 39 -22.12 -78.19 -4.55
C ASN A 39 -23.56 -77.82 -4.16
N ARG A 40 -24.52 -78.66 -4.55
CA ARG A 40 -25.94 -78.49 -4.21
C ARG A 40 -26.13 -78.91 -2.74
N ASN A 41 -26.51 -77.96 -1.89
CA ASN A 41 -27.18 -78.27 -0.63
C ASN A 41 -28.70 -78.23 -0.88
N PRO A 42 -29.48 -79.28 -0.58
CA PRO A 42 -30.89 -79.35 -0.89
C PRO A 42 -31.71 -78.72 0.24
N ASP A 43 -31.97 -77.41 0.13
CA ASP A 43 -33.11 -76.72 0.74
C ASP A 43 -33.17 -75.27 0.23
N VAL A 44 -33.25 -75.12 -1.10
CA VAL A 44 -33.54 -73.82 -1.71
C VAL A 44 -35.05 -73.72 -1.90
N LYS A 45 -35.76 -73.27 -0.85
CA LYS A 45 -36.94 -72.43 -1.12
C LYS A 45 -36.41 -71.20 -1.84
N THR A 46 -36.92 -70.92 -3.05
CA THR A 46 -36.68 -69.66 -3.75
C THR A 46 -36.80 -68.52 -2.74
N ALA A 47 -35.74 -67.72 -2.58
CA ALA A 47 -35.78 -66.57 -1.66
C ALA A 47 -37.06 -65.77 -1.94
N PRO A 48 -37.89 -65.49 -0.93
CA PRO A 48 -39.17 -64.82 -1.14
C PRO A 48 -38.92 -63.51 -1.89
N SER A 49 -39.67 -63.31 -2.97
CA SER A 49 -39.60 -62.07 -3.73
C SER A 49 -40.25 -60.97 -2.90
N ILE A 50 -39.46 -60.08 -2.31
CA ILE A 50 -39.98 -59.03 -1.44
C ILE A 50 -40.33 -57.80 -2.29
N SER A 51 -41.60 -57.62 -2.63
CA SER A 51 -42.09 -56.54 -3.52
C SER A 51 -43.09 -55.59 -2.85
N ASP A 52 -43.57 -55.90 -1.65
CA ASP A 52 -44.40 -54.99 -0.89
C ASP A 52 -44.16 -55.08 0.63
N TRP A 53 -44.93 -54.30 1.39
CA TRP A 53 -44.83 -54.28 2.86
C TRP A 53 -45.22 -55.62 3.52
N ILE A 54 -46.19 -56.32 2.94
CA ILE A 54 -46.70 -57.60 3.48
C ILE A 54 -45.64 -58.68 3.28
N ASP A 55 -45.03 -58.74 2.10
CA ASP A 55 -43.90 -59.62 1.79
C ASP A 55 -42.75 -59.38 2.77
N LEU A 56 -42.39 -58.11 2.99
CA LEU A 56 -41.32 -57.75 3.91
C LEU A 56 -41.63 -58.21 5.33
N LYS A 57 -42.84 -57.95 5.81
CA LYS A 57 -43.28 -58.34 7.16
C LYS A 57 -43.27 -59.86 7.38
N SER A 58 -43.71 -60.62 6.37
CA SER A 58 -43.64 -62.08 6.36
C SER A 58 -42.20 -62.59 6.34
N ALA A 59 -41.36 -62.01 5.47
CA ALA A 59 -39.96 -62.38 5.36
C ALA A 59 -39.19 -62.13 6.67
N VAL A 60 -39.41 -60.99 7.31
CA VAL A 60 -38.84 -60.65 8.62
C VAL A 60 -39.29 -61.65 9.69
N SER A 61 -40.59 -61.94 9.79
CA SER A 61 -41.13 -62.91 10.77
C SER A 61 -40.55 -64.33 10.59
N SER A 62 -40.14 -64.68 9.36
CA SER A 62 -39.57 -65.99 9.04
C SER A 62 -38.04 -66.07 9.15
N ALA A 63 -37.35 -64.95 9.36
CA ALA A 63 -35.90 -64.87 9.35
C ALA A 63 -35.29 -65.66 10.53
N LYS A 64 -34.50 -66.69 10.21
CA LYS A 64 -33.77 -67.53 11.18
C LYS A 64 -32.34 -67.77 10.69
N GLY A 65 -31.39 -67.74 11.61
CA GLY A 65 -29.96 -67.97 11.35
C GLY A 65 -29.09 -66.89 11.98
N LYS A 66 -27.77 -67.07 12.05
CA LYS A 66 -26.89 -66.07 12.70
C LYS A 66 -26.91 -64.71 12.01
N GLU A 67 -26.87 -64.70 10.67
CA GLU A 67 -27.00 -63.49 9.85
C GLU A 67 -27.96 -63.75 8.69
N VAL A 68 -28.95 -62.88 8.52
CA VAL A 68 -29.96 -62.98 7.45
C VAL A 68 -29.99 -61.66 6.68
N THR A 69 -29.99 -61.72 5.34
CA THR A 69 -30.14 -60.55 4.49
C THR A 69 -31.39 -60.66 3.63
N LEU A 70 -32.24 -59.64 3.68
CA LEU A 70 -33.45 -59.48 2.88
C LEU A 70 -33.23 -58.33 1.90
N THR A 71 -33.33 -58.60 0.60
CA THR A 71 -33.17 -57.58 -0.44
C THR A 71 -34.51 -57.22 -1.04
N LEU A 72 -34.85 -55.93 -1.01
CA LEU A 72 -36.06 -55.39 -1.60
C LEU A 72 -35.95 -55.33 -3.13
N LYS A 73 -37.04 -55.66 -3.81
CA LYS A 73 -37.19 -55.46 -5.26
C LYS A 73 -37.99 -54.20 -5.54
N LYS A 74 -38.06 -53.78 -6.81
CA LYS A 74 -38.97 -52.71 -7.20
C LYS A 74 -40.40 -53.04 -6.77
N GLY A 75 -41.04 -52.14 -6.02
CA GLY A 75 -42.33 -52.46 -5.42
C GLY A 75 -42.92 -51.33 -4.57
N THR A 76 -44.03 -51.62 -3.88
CA THR A 76 -44.77 -50.63 -3.08
C THR A 76 -44.76 -51.01 -1.60
N TYR A 77 -43.90 -50.35 -0.83
CA TYR A 77 -43.73 -50.60 0.61
C TYR A 77 -44.54 -49.60 1.44
N LYS A 78 -45.86 -49.63 1.32
CA LYS A 78 -46.75 -48.79 2.13
C LYS A 78 -47.07 -49.47 3.45
N ASN A 79 -46.64 -48.87 4.55
CA ASN A 79 -46.82 -49.39 5.89
C ASN A 79 -48.31 -49.48 6.26
N ASN A 80 -48.72 -50.67 6.70
CA ASN A 80 -50.05 -50.95 7.26
C ASN A 80 -49.98 -51.55 8.68
N GLY A 81 -48.80 -51.51 9.30
CA GLY A 81 -48.56 -51.94 10.66
C GLY A 81 -47.10 -52.30 10.91
N VAL A 82 -46.61 -51.91 12.08
CA VAL A 82 -45.21 -52.00 12.52
C VAL A 82 -44.57 -53.37 12.28
N ILE A 83 -43.31 -53.36 11.84
CA ILE A 83 -42.42 -54.53 11.89
C ILE A 83 -41.69 -54.52 13.24
N ARG A 84 -42.00 -55.49 14.09
CA ARG A 84 -41.31 -55.72 15.37
C ARG A 84 -40.20 -56.75 15.14
N TRP A 85 -38.97 -56.41 15.52
CA TRP A 85 -37.82 -57.31 15.46
C TRP A 85 -37.35 -57.65 16.88
N ASP A 86 -37.54 -58.90 17.29
CA ASP A 86 -37.30 -59.38 18.66
C ASP A 86 -36.45 -60.66 18.75
N ASN A 87 -35.76 -61.00 17.65
CA ASN A 87 -34.85 -62.14 17.61
C ASN A 87 -33.43 -61.74 18.03
N VAL A 88 -32.99 -62.27 19.18
CA VAL A 88 -31.68 -61.99 19.78
C VAL A 88 -30.54 -62.80 19.17
N ASP A 89 -30.83 -63.91 18.50
CA ASP A 89 -29.83 -64.82 17.92
C ASP A 89 -29.51 -64.48 16.46
N THR A 90 -30.35 -63.65 15.84
CA THR A 90 -30.27 -63.30 14.41
C THR A 90 -29.93 -61.82 14.23
N LYS A 91 -28.86 -61.56 13.49
CA LYS A 91 -28.60 -60.23 12.92
C LYS A 91 -29.31 -60.12 11.57
N LEU A 92 -30.35 -59.30 11.51
CA LEU A 92 -31.13 -59.08 10.30
C LEU A 92 -30.59 -57.89 9.53
N THR A 93 -30.38 -58.04 8.22
CA THR A 93 -30.09 -56.97 7.28
C THR A 93 -31.25 -56.82 6.31
N ILE A 94 -31.80 -55.61 6.19
CA ILE A 94 -32.73 -55.24 5.14
C ILE A 94 -31.98 -54.32 4.17
N ASP A 95 -31.66 -54.86 3.00
CA ASP A 95 -31.14 -54.12 1.87
C ASP A 95 -32.30 -53.54 1.08
N GLY A 96 -32.52 -52.24 1.25
CA GLY A 96 -33.54 -51.51 0.53
C GLY A 96 -33.33 -51.47 -0.96
N ASN A 97 -32.11 -51.69 -1.48
CA ASN A 97 -31.83 -51.66 -2.92
C ASN A 97 -32.44 -50.42 -3.63
N GLY A 98 -32.36 -49.25 -2.97
CA GLY A 98 -32.91 -47.98 -3.42
C GLY A 98 -34.42 -47.80 -3.26
N GLN A 99 -35.12 -48.76 -2.65
CA GLN A 99 -36.58 -48.70 -2.48
C GLN A 99 -37.01 -47.75 -1.35
N THR A 100 -38.26 -47.33 -1.43
CA THR A 100 -38.89 -46.44 -0.45
C THR A 100 -39.97 -47.16 0.35
N ILE A 101 -39.86 -47.12 1.67
CA ILE A 101 -40.92 -47.38 2.63
C ILE A 101 -41.67 -46.09 2.90
N ASP A 102 -42.95 -46.06 2.56
CA ASP A 102 -43.87 -45.01 2.99
C ASP A 102 -44.54 -45.44 4.30
N GLY A 103 -44.24 -44.73 5.36
CA GLY A 103 -44.72 -44.94 6.70
C GLY A 103 -46.23 -44.77 6.86
N ASN A 104 -46.91 -44.10 5.93
CA ASN A 104 -48.36 -43.91 5.96
C ASN A 104 -48.88 -43.46 7.35
N LYS A 105 -48.16 -42.51 7.95
CA LYS A 105 -48.39 -41.98 9.31
C LYS A 105 -48.38 -43.04 10.41
N GLN A 106 -47.52 -44.04 10.27
CA GLN A 106 -47.33 -45.11 11.26
C GLN A 106 -45.84 -45.39 11.48
N LEU A 107 -45.53 -45.92 12.66
CA LEU A 107 -44.22 -46.44 13.00
C LEU A 107 -43.84 -47.59 12.05
N ALA A 108 -42.65 -47.54 11.45
CA ALA A 108 -42.19 -48.57 10.53
C ALA A 108 -41.57 -49.76 11.27
N PHE A 109 -40.60 -49.49 12.17
CA PHE A 109 -39.83 -50.53 12.85
C PHE A 109 -39.77 -50.35 14.37
N SER A 110 -39.81 -51.46 15.09
CA SER A 110 -39.54 -51.52 16.53
C SER A 110 -38.56 -52.63 16.86
N ILE A 111 -37.33 -52.27 17.22
CA ILE A 111 -36.24 -53.21 17.52
C ILE A 111 -36.25 -53.45 19.03
N GLN A 112 -36.35 -54.71 19.45
CA GLN A 112 -36.39 -55.08 20.86
C GLN A 112 -35.00 -55.31 21.45
N LYS A 113 -34.97 -55.37 22.78
CA LYS A 113 -33.74 -55.59 23.56
C LYS A 113 -33.02 -56.87 23.13
N GLY A 114 -31.71 -56.73 22.92
CA GLY A 114 -30.84 -57.82 22.47
C GLY A 114 -30.89 -58.12 20.97
N SER A 115 -31.88 -57.60 20.22
CA SER A 115 -32.01 -57.87 18.78
C SER A 115 -31.15 -56.91 17.95
N SER A 116 -30.68 -57.36 16.77
CA SER A 116 -29.88 -56.53 15.86
C SER A 116 -30.49 -56.40 14.48
N LEU A 117 -30.65 -55.16 14.02
CA LEU A 117 -31.15 -54.79 12.69
C LEU A 117 -30.14 -53.89 11.96
N VAL A 118 -29.88 -54.21 10.70
CA VAL A 118 -29.15 -53.36 9.75
C VAL A 118 -30.12 -52.93 8.66
N LEU A 119 -30.29 -51.64 8.47
CA LEU A 119 -31.00 -51.04 7.33
C LEU A 119 -29.95 -50.44 6.40
N LYS A 120 -29.97 -50.84 5.12
CA LYS A 120 -29.07 -50.24 4.13
C LYS A 120 -29.77 -49.88 2.84
N ASN A 121 -29.33 -48.84 2.13
CA ASN A 121 -29.84 -48.45 0.81
C ASN A 121 -31.36 -48.27 0.75
N ILE A 122 -31.97 -47.70 1.79
CA ILE A 122 -33.43 -47.58 1.90
C ILE A 122 -33.87 -46.15 2.19
N THR A 123 -35.02 -45.75 1.64
CA THR A 123 -35.71 -44.51 2.04
C THR A 123 -36.88 -44.84 2.95
N ILE A 124 -36.99 -44.21 4.11
CA ILE A 124 -38.13 -44.31 5.02
C ILE A 124 -38.73 -42.91 5.20
N LYS A 125 -39.99 -42.75 4.80
CA LYS A 125 -40.64 -41.43 4.80
C LYS A 125 -42.05 -41.44 5.36
N ASN A 126 -42.57 -40.26 5.70
CA ASN A 126 -43.98 -40.06 6.05
C ASN A 126 -44.45 -40.92 7.24
N CYS A 127 -43.54 -41.30 8.13
CA CYS A 127 -43.89 -41.99 9.37
C CYS A 127 -44.35 -40.96 10.43
N GLU A 128 -45.33 -41.34 11.24
CA GLU A 128 -45.78 -40.54 12.39
C GLU A 128 -46.05 -41.48 13.57
N ALA A 129 -45.45 -41.19 14.73
CA ALA A 129 -45.60 -42.01 15.93
C ALA A 129 -45.34 -41.21 17.22
N GLY A 130 -45.56 -41.84 18.37
CA GLY A 130 -45.40 -41.18 19.67
C GLY A 130 -43.94 -40.88 20.03
N TYR A 131 -43.08 -41.90 19.98
CA TYR A 131 -41.65 -41.80 20.32
C TYR A 131 -40.80 -41.52 19.09
N GLY A 132 -40.30 -42.54 18.37
CA GLY A 132 -39.60 -42.33 17.11
C GLY A 132 -40.60 -42.35 15.96
N GLY A 133 -40.68 -41.30 15.16
CA GLY A 133 -41.66 -41.21 14.08
C GLY A 133 -41.59 -42.41 13.14
N ALA A 134 -40.39 -42.81 12.72
CA ALA A 134 -40.14 -43.96 11.87
C ALA A 134 -39.70 -45.21 12.64
N ILE A 135 -38.80 -45.08 13.62
CA ILE A 135 -38.17 -46.21 14.29
C ILE A 135 -38.04 -45.98 15.80
N VAL A 136 -38.40 -47.01 16.58
CA VAL A 136 -38.07 -47.10 18.00
C VAL A 136 -37.04 -48.22 18.20
N ASN A 137 -35.85 -47.86 18.70
CA ASN A 137 -34.75 -48.80 18.92
C ASN A 137 -34.49 -49.06 20.41
N TYR A 138 -34.84 -50.25 20.87
CA TYR A 138 -34.42 -50.81 22.16
C TYR A 138 -33.34 -51.90 22.02
N GLY A 139 -32.75 -52.08 20.83
CA GLY A 139 -31.69 -53.06 20.58
C GLY A 139 -30.50 -52.44 19.85
N LYS A 140 -29.94 -53.15 18.86
CA LYS A 140 -28.84 -52.66 18.03
C LYS A 140 -29.32 -52.34 16.62
N LEU A 141 -29.38 -51.06 16.28
CA LEU A 141 -29.74 -50.56 14.96
C LEU A 141 -28.49 -50.05 14.23
N THR A 142 -28.28 -50.47 12.99
CA THR A 142 -27.26 -49.94 12.09
C THR A 142 -27.92 -49.44 10.82
N ILE A 143 -27.60 -48.22 10.39
CA ILE A 143 -28.17 -47.54 9.23
C ILE A 143 -27.03 -47.15 8.29
N ILE A 144 -27.10 -47.59 7.04
CA ILE A 144 -26.04 -47.38 6.05
C ILE A 144 -26.67 -46.83 4.77
N GLN A 145 -26.15 -45.75 4.20
CA GLN A 145 -26.56 -45.28 2.87
C GLN A 145 -28.09 -45.15 2.71
N SER A 146 -28.77 -44.67 3.75
CA SER A 146 -30.23 -44.65 3.83
C SER A 146 -30.76 -43.23 4.05
N THR A 147 -32.02 -42.99 3.71
CA THR A 147 -32.67 -41.68 3.84
C THR A 147 -33.90 -41.76 4.75
N PHE A 148 -34.01 -40.84 5.70
CA PHE A 148 -35.16 -40.63 6.55
C PHE A 148 -35.72 -39.24 6.29
N THR A 149 -36.92 -39.14 5.75
CA THR A 149 -37.49 -37.83 5.37
C THR A 149 -38.96 -37.65 5.70
N ASN A 150 -39.36 -36.45 6.09
CA ASN A 150 -40.75 -36.12 6.42
C ASN A 150 -41.35 -37.06 7.48
N ASN A 151 -40.54 -37.51 8.44
CA ASN A 151 -41.02 -38.29 9.57
C ASN A 151 -41.28 -37.34 10.74
N SER A 152 -42.30 -37.64 11.55
CA SER A 152 -42.64 -36.79 12.68
C SER A 152 -43.03 -37.55 13.95
N ALA A 153 -42.84 -36.88 15.09
CA ALA A 153 -43.34 -37.34 16.38
C ALA A 153 -43.92 -36.18 17.18
N ARG A 154 -45.14 -36.37 17.69
CA ARG A 154 -45.93 -35.28 18.30
C ARG A 154 -45.94 -35.26 19.82
N THR A 155 -45.35 -36.24 20.49
CA THR A 155 -45.31 -36.27 21.95
C THR A 155 -44.07 -35.55 22.47
N ILE A 156 -44.13 -35.06 23.71
CA ILE A 156 -43.03 -34.32 24.38
C ILE A 156 -41.71 -35.09 24.51
N TYR A 157 -41.69 -36.39 24.22
CA TYR A 157 -40.49 -37.25 24.21
C TYR A 157 -40.28 -37.91 22.84
N GLY A 158 -40.75 -37.24 21.78
CA GLY A 158 -40.77 -37.80 20.44
C GLY A 158 -39.68 -37.24 19.53
N ALA A 159 -38.93 -38.13 18.87
CA ALA A 159 -37.98 -37.85 17.81
C ALA A 159 -38.64 -37.96 16.43
N GLY A 160 -38.39 -37.02 15.51
CA GLY A 160 -39.07 -37.04 14.23
C GLY A 160 -38.82 -38.30 13.41
N ALA A 161 -37.61 -38.87 13.43
CA ALA A 161 -37.31 -40.13 12.76
C ALA A 161 -37.04 -41.29 13.74
N ILE A 162 -36.05 -41.17 14.62
CA ILE A 162 -35.54 -42.30 15.40
C ILE A 162 -35.47 -41.95 16.88
N PHE A 163 -36.16 -42.75 17.69
CA PHE A 163 -35.93 -42.80 19.12
C PHE A 163 -34.97 -43.95 19.43
N ASN A 164 -33.81 -43.65 20.01
CA ASN A 164 -32.79 -44.64 20.38
C ASN A 164 -32.66 -44.75 21.90
N ASN A 165 -32.71 -45.98 22.41
CA ASN A 165 -32.49 -46.29 23.82
C ASN A 165 -31.29 -47.21 24.06
N GLU A 166 -30.68 -47.77 23.00
CA GLU A 166 -29.55 -48.70 23.08
C GLU A 166 -28.51 -48.32 22.00
N ILE A 167 -28.09 -49.22 21.11
CA ILE A 167 -27.01 -48.94 20.16
C ILE A 167 -27.57 -48.48 18.81
N LEU A 168 -27.16 -47.31 18.35
CA LEU A 168 -27.47 -46.77 17.03
C LEU A 168 -26.19 -46.39 16.28
N ASN A 169 -25.92 -47.07 15.16
CA ASN A 169 -24.82 -46.71 14.26
C ASN A 169 -25.39 -46.17 12.95
N ILE A 170 -24.93 -44.99 12.51
CA ILE A 170 -25.38 -44.35 11.28
C ILE A 170 -24.16 -44.03 10.42
N THR A 171 -24.18 -44.43 9.16
CA THR A 171 -23.09 -44.18 8.21
C THR A 171 -23.65 -43.75 6.87
N GLN A 172 -23.10 -42.68 6.29
CA GLN A 172 -23.43 -42.23 4.92
C GLN A 172 -24.94 -42.03 4.68
N SER A 173 -25.67 -41.56 5.68
CA SER A 173 -27.14 -41.50 5.63
C SER A 173 -27.67 -40.09 5.76
N ASN A 174 -28.90 -39.88 5.29
CA ASN A 174 -29.54 -38.57 5.21
C ASN A 174 -30.79 -38.51 6.10
N PHE A 175 -30.90 -37.47 6.91
CA PHE A 175 -32.07 -37.15 7.72
C PHE A 175 -32.56 -35.75 7.32
N THR A 176 -33.66 -35.69 6.58
CA THR A 176 -34.11 -34.44 5.94
C THR A 176 -35.58 -34.14 6.21
N ASP A 177 -35.87 -32.91 6.63
CA ASP A 177 -37.25 -32.44 6.88
C ASP A 177 -38.01 -33.29 7.93
N ASN A 178 -37.32 -33.79 8.96
CA ASN A 178 -37.98 -34.50 10.06
C ASN A 178 -38.36 -33.53 11.19
N ALA A 179 -39.46 -33.84 11.89
CA ALA A 179 -40.06 -32.96 12.88
C ALA A 179 -40.42 -33.70 14.18
N GLY A 180 -39.67 -33.45 15.26
CA GLY A 180 -39.87 -34.07 16.58
C GLY A 180 -40.16 -33.03 17.65
N ALA A 181 -40.70 -33.41 18.81
CA ALA A 181 -40.73 -32.47 19.94
C ALA A 181 -39.33 -32.30 20.54
N ASN A 182 -38.56 -33.39 20.57
CA ASN A 182 -37.15 -33.43 20.99
C ASN A 182 -36.35 -34.19 19.94
N GLY A 183 -35.35 -33.54 19.34
CA GLY A 183 -34.60 -34.11 18.23
C GLY A 183 -35.46 -34.17 16.97
N GLY A 184 -35.37 -33.15 16.11
CA GLY A 184 -36.14 -33.13 14.87
C GLY A 184 -35.94 -34.38 14.03
N ALA A 185 -34.76 -34.99 14.07
CA ALA A 185 -34.50 -36.31 13.49
C ALA A 185 -34.32 -37.40 14.56
N ILE A 186 -33.44 -37.20 15.53
CA ILE A 186 -33.01 -38.26 16.44
C ILE A 186 -33.10 -37.80 17.89
N GLN A 187 -33.70 -38.65 18.72
CA GLN A 187 -33.53 -38.58 20.16
C GLN A 187 -32.70 -39.78 20.63
N ASN A 188 -31.53 -39.51 21.19
CA ASN A 188 -30.69 -40.51 21.85
C ASN A 188 -30.96 -40.47 23.35
N ASN A 189 -31.80 -41.36 23.84
CA ASN A 189 -32.26 -41.38 25.23
C ASN A 189 -31.13 -41.78 26.20
N LYS A 190 -31.43 -41.75 27.50
CA LYS A 190 -30.49 -41.88 28.62
C LYS A 190 -29.49 -43.04 28.55
N THR A 191 -29.89 -44.19 28.02
CA THR A 191 -29.05 -45.41 27.87
C THR A 191 -28.49 -45.58 26.46
N GLY A 192 -28.91 -44.70 25.53
CA GLY A 192 -28.53 -44.78 24.13
C GLY A 192 -27.06 -44.43 23.90
N LYS A 193 -26.41 -45.26 23.08
CA LYS A 193 -25.10 -45.03 22.51
C LYS A 193 -25.24 -44.88 21.00
N THR A 194 -24.91 -43.69 20.50
CA THR A 194 -25.09 -43.36 19.08
C THR A 194 -23.77 -42.96 18.44
N ASP A 195 -23.40 -43.60 17.33
CA ASP A 195 -22.24 -43.27 16.51
C ASP A 195 -22.70 -42.88 15.10
N ILE A 196 -22.44 -41.64 14.68
CA ILE A 196 -22.83 -41.06 13.39
C ILE A 196 -21.58 -40.70 12.60
N THR A 197 -21.49 -41.17 11.36
CA THR A 197 -20.33 -40.92 10.49
C THR A 197 -20.78 -40.56 9.08
N GLN A 198 -20.15 -39.56 8.47
CA GLN A 198 -20.37 -39.19 7.05
C GLN A 198 -21.84 -38.96 6.69
N SER A 199 -22.64 -38.42 7.61
CA SER A 199 -24.10 -38.34 7.44
C SER A 199 -24.58 -36.88 7.40
N ILE A 200 -25.78 -36.67 6.85
CA ILE A 200 -26.36 -35.34 6.65
C ILE A 200 -27.65 -35.20 7.46
N PHE A 201 -27.77 -34.12 8.23
CA PHE A 201 -28.99 -33.71 8.93
C PHE A 201 -29.40 -32.34 8.41
N LYS A 202 -30.45 -32.28 7.62
CA LYS A 202 -30.86 -31.05 6.93
C LYS A 202 -32.32 -30.69 7.22
N ASN A 203 -32.58 -29.42 7.50
CA ASN A 203 -33.95 -28.88 7.66
C ASN A 203 -34.79 -29.60 8.74
N ASN A 204 -34.15 -30.25 9.71
CA ASN A 204 -34.89 -30.87 10.81
C ASN A 204 -35.23 -29.78 11.83
N HIS A 205 -36.42 -29.87 12.41
CA HIS A 205 -36.88 -28.86 13.34
C HIS A 205 -37.67 -29.47 14.47
N VAL A 206 -37.72 -28.76 15.59
CA VAL A 206 -38.64 -29.10 16.67
C VAL A 206 -40.03 -28.53 16.39
N ILE A 207 -41.06 -29.32 16.64
CA ILE A 207 -42.44 -28.84 16.64
C ILE A 207 -42.72 -28.09 17.96
N ASN A 208 -43.58 -27.06 17.90
CA ASN A 208 -43.87 -26.23 19.07
C ASN A 208 -44.81 -26.96 20.04
N VAL A 209 -44.23 -27.72 20.97
CA VAL A 209 -44.95 -28.37 22.09
C VAL A 209 -44.50 -27.74 23.41
N ILE A 210 -45.44 -27.51 24.31
CA ILE A 210 -45.17 -26.97 25.64
C ILE A 210 -44.25 -27.94 26.40
N GLY A 211 -43.12 -27.46 26.92
CA GLY A 211 -42.15 -28.27 27.67
C GLY A 211 -41.13 -29.05 26.81
N ALA A 212 -41.12 -28.82 25.50
CA ALA A 212 -40.16 -29.41 24.55
C ALA A 212 -39.35 -28.33 23.81
N GLY A 213 -38.52 -28.73 22.85
CA GLY A 213 -37.76 -27.81 21.99
C GLY A 213 -36.25 -28.00 22.02
N PHE A 214 -35.81 -29.23 22.31
CA PHE A 214 -34.40 -29.60 22.39
C PHE A 214 -33.92 -30.17 21.05
N GLY A 215 -32.89 -29.57 20.46
CA GLY A 215 -32.14 -30.15 19.35
C GLY A 215 -32.89 -30.15 18.02
N GLY A 216 -32.59 -29.21 17.13
CA GLY A 216 -33.32 -29.10 15.86
C GLY A 216 -33.14 -30.34 14.99
N ALA A 217 -31.95 -30.95 15.00
CA ALA A 217 -31.73 -32.28 14.44
C ALA A 217 -31.71 -33.36 15.53
N ILE A 218 -30.97 -33.10 16.61
CA ILE A 218 -30.58 -34.14 17.55
C ILE A 218 -30.77 -33.68 18.99
N ASP A 219 -31.52 -34.46 19.75
CA ASP A 219 -31.55 -34.42 21.22
C ASP A 219 -30.71 -35.58 21.78
N ASN A 220 -29.62 -35.28 22.47
CA ASN A 220 -28.73 -36.28 23.06
C ASN A 220 -28.77 -36.28 24.60
N GLU A 221 -29.50 -37.24 25.16
CA GLU A 221 -29.54 -37.54 26.60
C GLU A 221 -28.67 -38.75 26.97
N GLY A 222 -27.97 -39.34 25.99
CA GLY A 222 -27.10 -40.52 26.13
C GLY A 222 -25.63 -40.24 25.83
N THR A 223 -24.95 -41.19 25.18
CA THR A 223 -23.58 -40.98 24.64
C THR A 223 -23.64 -40.87 23.13
N MET A 224 -23.02 -39.83 22.57
CA MET A 224 -23.01 -39.60 21.14
C MET A 224 -21.64 -39.25 20.58
N THR A 225 -21.29 -39.89 19.46
CA THR A 225 -20.15 -39.55 18.61
C THR A 225 -20.65 -39.14 17.23
N ILE A 226 -20.21 -37.99 16.72
CA ILE A 226 -20.50 -37.52 15.36
C ILE A 226 -19.17 -37.20 14.67
N THR A 227 -18.92 -37.80 13.51
CA THR A 227 -17.71 -37.53 12.74
C THR A 227 -18.01 -37.29 11.27
N LYS A 228 -17.26 -36.37 10.64
CA LYS A 228 -17.31 -36.13 9.18
C LYS A 228 -18.72 -35.86 8.65
N SER A 229 -19.58 -35.28 9.45
CA SER A 229 -21.02 -35.15 9.17
C SER A 229 -21.41 -33.69 8.96
N THR A 230 -22.58 -33.47 8.36
CA THR A 230 -23.07 -32.13 8.02
C THR A 230 -24.44 -31.90 8.62
N LEU A 231 -24.58 -30.89 9.49
CA LEU A 231 -25.83 -30.51 10.14
C LEU A 231 -26.22 -29.10 9.68
N THR A 232 -27.25 -28.99 8.84
CA THR A 232 -27.58 -27.73 8.16
C THR A 232 -29.05 -27.34 8.26
N ASN A 233 -29.30 -26.03 8.39
CA ASN A 233 -30.65 -25.46 8.40
C ASN A 233 -31.58 -26.08 9.46
N ASN A 234 -31.04 -26.54 10.59
CA ASN A 234 -31.87 -27.11 11.65
C ASN A 234 -32.28 -26.01 12.64
N SER A 235 -33.46 -26.14 13.23
CA SER A 235 -33.99 -25.11 14.13
C SER A 235 -34.65 -25.67 15.39
N ALA A 236 -34.38 -25.01 16.52
CA ALA A 236 -34.95 -25.36 17.81
C ALA A 236 -35.04 -24.18 18.78
N LYS A 237 -35.61 -24.38 19.97
CA LYS A 237 -35.49 -23.41 21.06
C LYS A 237 -34.11 -23.49 21.71
N HIS A 238 -33.60 -24.71 21.88
CA HIS A 238 -32.30 -24.98 22.48
C HIS A 238 -31.48 -25.89 21.57
N GLY A 239 -30.32 -25.42 21.10
CA GLY A 239 -29.44 -26.19 20.24
C GLY A 239 -29.99 -26.31 18.82
N GLY A 240 -29.68 -25.35 17.96
CA GLY A 240 -30.29 -25.30 16.62
C GLY A 240 -30.05 -26.57 15.82
N ALA A 241 -28.88 -27.18 15.94
CA ALA A 241 -28.62 -28.53 15.45
C ALA A 241 -28.73 -29.57 16.57
N ILE A 242 -28.00 -29.36 17.67
CA ILE A 242 -27.80 -30.36 18.72
C ILE A 242 -28.10 -29.75 20.08
N TYR A 243 -28.99 -30.41 20.80
CA TYR A 243 -29.06 -30.26 22.24
C TYR A 243 -28.38 -31.46 22.90
N ASN A 244 -27.54 -31.20 23.90
CA ASN A 244 -26.80 -32.23 24.61
C ASN A 244 -27.05 -32.16 26.12
N GLY A 245 -27.60 -33.24 26.67
CA GLY A 245 -27.77 -33.48 28.10
C GLY A 245 -26.58 -34.19 28.75
N LYS A 246 -25.82 -34.99 27.99
CA LYS A 246 -24.75 -35.86 28.52
C LYS A 246 -23.43 -35.79 27.72
N SER A 247 -22.92 -36.91 27.20
CA SER A 247 -21.62 -37.00 26.53
C SER A 247 -21.76 -36.79 25.03
N LEU A 248 -21.01 -35.84 24.49
CA LEU A 248 -20.97 -35.53 23.06
C LEU A 248 -19.51 -35.44 22.59
N THR A 249 -19.15 -36.23 21.60
CA THR A 249 -17.95 -36.02 20.79
C THR A 249 -18.37 -35.67 19.38
N ILE A 250 -18.01 -34.50 18.88
CA ILE A 250 -18.24 -34.11 17.49
C ILE A 250 -16.92 -33.63 16.88
N THR A 251 -16.50 -34.29 15.81
CA THR A 251 -15.27 -33.93 15.12
C THR A 251 -15.40 -33.87 13.61
N ASP A 252 -14.55 -33.06 12.99
CA ASP A 252 -14.36 -33.02 11.53
C ASP A 252 -15.69 -32.78 10.78
N SER A 253 -16.63 -32.08 11.41
CA SER A 253 -18.01 -31.92 10.94
C SER A 253 -18.36 -30.46 10.65
N THR A 254 -19.39 -30.25 9.83
CA THR A 254 -19.87 -28.92 9.46
C THR A 254 -21.25 -28.67 10.07
N LEU A 255 -21.41 -27.57 10.79
CA LEU A 255 -22.68 -27.10 11.33
C LEU A 255 -22.97 -25.73 10.71
N ALA A 256 -23.95 -25.66 9.80
CA ALA A 256 -24.24 -24.43 9.08
C ALA A 256 -25.70 -24.00 9.13
N ASN A 257 -25.96 -22.69 9.21
CA ASN A 257 -27.30 -22.11 9.12
C ASN A 257 -28.29 -22.67 10.16
N ASN A 258 -27.80 -23.11 11.31
CA ASN A 258 -28.69 -23.60 12.36
C ASN A 258 -29.12 -22.43 13.26
N THR A 259 -30.37 -22.45 13.70
CA THR A 259 -30.97 -21.33 14.45
C THR A 259 -31.61 -21.80 15.74
N ALA A 260 -31.32 -21.12 16.85
CA ALA A 260 -32.01 -21.33 18.11
C ALA A 260 -32.19 -20.07 18.95
N GLU A 261 -32.95 -20.15 20.04
CA GLU A 261 -32.94 -19.08 21.05
C GLU A 261 -31.64 -19.08 21.85
N LYS A 262 -31.12 -20.28 22.18
CA LYS A 262 -29.85 -20.48 22.88
C LYS A 262 -29.03 -21.59 22.22
N GLY A 263 -27.75 -21.33 21.96
CA GLY A 263 -26.85 -22.28 21.30
C GLY A 263 -27.23 -22.49 19.83
N GLY A 264 -26.85 -21.55 18.96
CA GLY A 264 -27.28 -21.49 17.56
C GLY A 264 -27.00 -22.80 16.81
N ALA A 265 -25.88 -23.46 17.09
CA ALA A 265 -25.62 -24.82 16.64
C ALA A 265 -25.78 -25.84 17.77
N ILE A 266 -25.07 -25.64 18.88
CA ILE A 266 -24.97 -26.62 19.97
C ILE A 266 -25.36 -25.95 21.29
N LYS A 267 -26.24 -26.60 22.04
CA LYS A 267 -26.58 -26.23 23.41
C LYS A 267 -26.35 -27.38 24.38
N GLN A 268 -25.56 -27.15 25.42
CA GLN A 268 -25.39 -28.04 26.55
C GLN A 268 -26.41 -27.74 27.66
N LEU A 269 -27.02 -28.79 28.23
CA LEU A 269 -27.84 -28.71 29.43
C LEU A 269 -27.03 -28.19 30.62
N MET A 270 -27.64 -27.35 31.45
CA MET A 270 -27.02 -26.75 32.64
C MET A 270 -27.27 -27.54 33.93
N GLY A 271 -26.39 -27.36 34.92
CA GLY A 271 -26.60 -27.78 36.31
C GLY A 271 -26.09 -29.18 36.67
N ALA A 272 -26.43 -29.65 37.88
CA ALA A 272 -25.96 -30.93 38.44
C ALA A 272 -26.34 -32.17 37.59
N ASN A 273 -27.27 -32.00 36.64
CA ASN A 273 -27.72 -33.04 35.72
C ASN A 273 -26.87 -33.13 34.44
N ALA A 274 -25.99 -32.17 34.18
CA ALA A 274 -25.01 -32.25 33.10
C ALA A 274 -23.93 -33.26 33.50
N VAL A 275 -23.97 -34.46 32.92
CA VAL A 275 -23.02 -35.53 33.23
C VAL A 275 -22.43 -36.08 31.95
N GLY A 276 -21.11 -35.97 31.78
CA GLY A 276 -20.42 -36.48 30.60
C GLY A 276 -19.23 -35.63 30.19
N ASN A 277 -18.50 -36.08 29.17
CA ASN A 277 -17.43 -35.31 28.54
C ASN A 277 -17.95 -34.71 27.23
N ILE A 278 -17.58 -33.47 26.96
CA ILE A 278 -17.91 -32.78 25.70
C ILE A 278 -16.60 -32.50 24.97
N ASN A 279 -16.49 -33.02 23.75
CA ASN A 279 -15.37 -32.76 22.87
C ASN A 279 -15.88 -32.24 21.53
N ILE A 280 -15.57 -30.99 21.22
CA ILE A 280 -15.94 -30.30 19.99
C ILE A 280 -14.63 -29.91 19.31
N ALA A 281 -14.16 -30.73 18.37
CA ALA A 281 -12.84 -30.56 17.78
C ALA A 281 -12.85 -30.56 16.25
N ARG A 282 -12.09 -29.65 15.61
CA ARG A 282 -11.93 -29.61 14.13
C ARG A 282 -13.25 -29.49 13.37
N ASN A 283 -14.23 -28.79 13.92
CA ASN A 283 -15.50 -28.55 13.25
C ASN A 283 -15.52 -27.18 12.55
N THR A 284 -16.41 -27.03 11.58
CA THR A 284 -16.66 -25.77 10.88
C THR A 284 -18.07 -25.29 11.19
N PHE A 285 -18.19 -24.15 11.87
CA PHE A 285 -19.45 -23.48 12.18
C PHE A 285 -19.68 -22.32 11.21
N ILE A 286 -20.78 -22.34 10.46
CA ILE A 286 -21.08 -21.30 9.45
C ILE A 286 -22.47 -20.72 9.70
N ASN A 287 -22.58 -19.41 9.90
CA ASN A 287 -23.87 -18.72 9.93
C ASN A 287 -24.92 -19.34 10.89
N ASN A 288 -24.47 -19.80 12.05
CA ASN A 288 -25.40 -20.26 13.09
C ASN A 288 -25.83 -19.08 13.94
N HIS A 289 -27.12 -19.02 14.26
CA HIS A 289 -27.73 -17.86 14.90
C HIS A 289 -28.40 -18.22 16.22
N ALA A 290 -28.12 -17.44 17.26
CA ALA A 290 -28.74 -17.55 18.57
C ALA A 290 -29.44 -16.24 18.93
N ASN A 291 -30.76 -16.27 19.04
CA ASN A 291 -31.54 -15.04 19.22
C ASN A 291 -31.24 -14.33 20.54
N ASN A 292 -31.06 -15.08 21.65
CA ASN A 292 -30.98 -14.49 22.98
C ASN A 292 -29.54 -14.28 23.46
N ASN A 293 -28.70 -15.31 23.41
CA ASN A 293 -27.35 -15.27 23.99
C ASN A 293 -26.23 -15.09 22.97
N LYS A 294 -26.55 -15.02 21.67
CA LYS A 294 -25.56 -14.80 20.59
C LYS A 294 -24.39 -15.78 20.65
N GLU A 295 -24.67 -17.03 21.03
CA GLU A 295 -23.68 -18.08 21.12
C GLU A 295 -23.99 -19.21 20.14
N THR A 296 -23.06 -19.46 19.23
CA THR A 296 -23.12 -20.63 18.33
C THR A 296 -22.96 -21.93 19.12
N VAL A 297 -22.05 -21.93 20.10
CA VAL A 297 -21.85 -23.02 21.04
C VAL A 297 -22.09 -22.47 22.43
N ASP A 298 -23.11 -22.97 23.11
CA ASP A 298 -23.44 -22.62 24.49
C ASP A 298 -23.21 -23.85 25.38
N LEU A 299 -22.13 -23.84 26.16
CA LEU A 299 -21.80 -24.93 27.08
C LEU A 299 -22.45 -24.79 28.46
N GLY A 300 -23.27 -23.75 28.70
CA GLY A 300 -24.09 -23.64 29.90
C GLY A 300 -23.31 -23.61 31.22
N GLY A 301 -22.07 -23.11 31.21
CA GLY A 301 -21.18 -23.10 32.40
C GLY A 301 -20.52 -24.45 32.72
N PHE A 302 -20.55 -25.40 31.79
CA PHE A 302 -19.92 -26.71 31.95
C PHE A 302 -18.42 -26.65 31.64
N ASP A 303 -17.57 -26.59 32.66
CA ASP A 303 -16.12 -26.41 32.52
C ASP A 303 -15.34 -27.68 32.10
N LYS A 304 -16.02 -28.80 31.86
CA LYS A 304 -15.38 -30.05 31.38
C LYS A 304 -15.46 -30.24 29.85
N GLY A 305 -15.80 -29.17 29.13
CA GLY A 305 -15.79 -29.17 27.66
C GLY A 305 -14.40 -28.87 27.09
N GLN A 306 -14.03 -29.58 26.02
CA GLN A 306 -12.85 -29.27 25.21
C GLN A 306 -13.32 -28.76 23.83
N THR A 307 -12.94 -27.52 23.52
CA THR A 307 -13.15 -26.87 22.23
C THR A 307 -11.78 -26.60 21.60
N GLU A 308 -11.48 -27.28 20.50
CA GLU A 308 -10.17 -27.15 19.85
C GLU A 308 -10.22 -27.20 18.33
N SER A 309 -9.41 -26.34 17.71
CA SER A 309 -9.23 -26.27 16.27
C SER A 309 -10.52 -26.11 15.47
N ASN A 310 -11.54 -25.48 16.05
CA ASN A 310 -12.79 -25.18 15.35
C ASN A 310 -12.65 -23.88 14.54
N VAL A 311 -13.38 -23.83 13.43
CA VAL A 311 -13.45 -22.67 12.54
C VAL A 311 -14.85 -22.06 12.67
N TYR A 312 -14.92 -20.74 12.85
CA TYR A 312 -16.15 -20.01 13.05
C TYR A 312 -16.28 -18.96 11.95
N LYS A 313 -17.32 -19.07 11.13
CA LYS A 313 -17.56 -18.23 9.95
C LYS A 313 -18.93 -17.60 10.00
N SER A 314 -18.98 -16.26 10.03
CA SER A 314 -20.19 -15.45 10.00
C SER A 314 -21.26 -15.92 10.98
N THR A 315 -20.83 -16.40 12.15
CA THR A 315 -21.68 -17.09 13.14
C THR A 315 -21.74 -16.27 14.41
N ASP A 316 -22.78 -16.45 15.22
CA ASP A 316 -22.93 -15.69 16.47
C ASP A 316 -21.86 -16.12 17.50
N ILE A 317 -21.08 -15.13 17.98
CA ILE A 317 -20.10 -15.29 19.07
C ILE A 317 -20.26 -14.11 20.03
N SER A 318 -20.69 -14.34 21.26
CA SER A 318 -20.95 -13.24 22.21
C SER A 318 -19.67 -12.49 22.59
N ILE A 319 -19.61 -11.18 22.24
CA ILE A 319 -18.46 -10.29 22.41
C ILE A 319 -18.88 -9.11 23.29
N LYS A 320 -18.07 -8.78 24.31
CA LYS A 320 -18.38 -7.71 25.29
C LYS A 320 -18.41 -6.31 24.68
N ARG A 321 -17.61 -6.04 23.65
CA ARG A 321 -17.45 -4.71 23.06
C ARG A 321 -16.98 -4.80 21.61
N LEU A 322 -17.59 -3.99 20.74
CA LEU A 322 -17.20 -3.84 19.33
C LEU A 322 -17.10 -2.35 19.02
N ASN A 323 -15.89 -1.82 19.16
CA ASN A 323 -15.62 -0.40 18.97
C ASN A 323 -14.80 -0.16 17.70
N LEU A 324 -15.07 0.95 17.05
CA LEU A 324 -14.37 1.51 15.91
C LEU A 324 -14.08 2.97 16.22
N ASN A 325 -12.81 3.38 16.07
CA ASN A 325 -12.39 4.77 16.26
C ASN A 325 -11.47 5.19 15.12
N VAL A 326 -11.43 6.49 14.82
CA VAL A 326 -10.43 7.11 13.94
C VAL A 326 -9.25 7.56 14.79
N LYS A 327 -8.03 7.50 14.24
CA LYS A 327 -6.85 8.06 14.91
C LYS A 327 -7.11 9.53 15.32
N ASP A 328 -6.68 9.89 16.53
CA ASP A 328 -6.79 11.24 17.12
C ASP A 328 -8.20 11.84 17.20
N ASN A 329 -9.25 11.01 17.04
CA ASN A 329 -10.65 11.44 16.94
C ASN A 329 -10.90 12.52 15.88
N GLN A 330 -10.06 12.58 14.85
CA GLN A 330 -10.18 13.54 13.77
C GLN A 330 -11.48 13.30 12.99
N THR A 331 -12.21 14.38 12.71
CA THR A 331 -13.52 14.36 12.04
C THR A 331 -13.48 15.04 10.66
N ILE A 332 -12.40 15.75 10.34
CA ILE A 332 -12.18 16.43 9.07
C ILE A 332 -10.82 15.99 8.55
N PHE A 333 -10.80 15.49 7.32
CA PHE A 333 -9.61 15.09 6.58
C PHE A 333 -9.56 15.85 5.26
N HIS A 334 -8.38 15.94 4.67
CA HIS A 334 -8.19 16.56 3.37
C HIS A 334 -7.90 15.53 2.28
N THR A 335 -8.22 15.88 1.04
CA THR A 335 -8.02 15.01 -0.12
C THR A 335 -6.55 14.62 -0.22
N GLY A 336 -6.27 13.32 -0.30
CA GLY A 336 -4.91 12.77 -0.30
C GLY A 336 -4.43 12.27 1.06
N GLU A 337 -5.14 12.60 2.15
CA GLU A 337 -4.86 12.04 3.48
C GLU A 337 -5.39 10.60 3.63
N ASP A 338 -4.63 9.82 4.39
CA ASP A 338 -4.99 8.47 4.81
C ASP A 338 -5.77 8.51 6.13
N VAL A 339 -6.94 7.87 6.17
CA VAL A 339 -7.73 7.75 7.41
C VAL A 339 -7.50 6.40 8.04
N VAL A 340 -6.72 6.37 9.12
CA VAL A 340 -6.45 5.14 9.90
C VAL A 340 -7.59 4.89 10.88
N ILE A 341 -8.27 3.75 10.73
CA ILE A 341 -9.34 3.29 11.62
C ILE A 341 -8.88 2.10 12.48
N ASN A 342 -9.17 2.17 13.77
CA ASN A 342 -8.79 1.18 14.78
C ASN A 342 -9.98 0.26 15.09
N LEU A 343 -9.83 -1.03 14.78
CA LEU A 343 -10.82 -2.08 15.01
C LEU A 343 -10.60 -2.69 16.41
N ASP A 344 -11.45 -2.37 17.37
CA ASP A 344 -11.35 -2.80 18.77
C ASP A 344 -12.43 -3.84 19.10
N ILE A 345 -12.02 -5.11 19.08
CA ILE A 345 -12.84 -6.26 19.47
C ILE A 345 -12.48 -6.63 20.92
N GLY A 346 -13.45 -6.44 21.82
CA GLY A 346 -13.31 -6.76 23.23
C GLY A 346 -13.27 -8.27 23.52
N ASN A 347 -13.16 -8.61 24.80
CA ASN A 347 -13.17 -10.00 25.26
C ASN A 347 -14.53 -10.69 25.01
N LEU A 348 -14.52 -12.02 25.00
CA LEU A 348 -15.75 -12.83 24.99
C LEU A 348 -16.52 -12.71 26.31
N GLU A 349 -17.85 -12.80 26.25
CA GLU A 349 -18.67 -12.94 27.47
C GLU A 349 -18.42 -14.28 28.16
N HIS A 350 -18.34 -15.36 27.38
CA HIS A 350 -18.18 -16.74 27.86
C HIS A 350 -16.96 -17.41 27.20
N PRO A 351 -15.72 -17.10 27.64
CA PRO A 351 -14.50 -17.55 26.97
C PRO A 351 -14.32 -19.07 26.94
N ASN A 352 -14.87 -19.80 27.92
CA ASN A 352 -14.76 -21.26 28.01
C ASN A 352 -15.60 -22.00 26.96
N PHE A 353 -16.49 -21.32 26.22
CA PHE A 353 -17.38 -21.97 25.24
C PHE A 353 -16.76 -22.11 23.86
N TYR A 354 -15.58 -21.52 23.66
CA TYR A 354 -14.92 -21.38 22.38
C TYR A 354 -13.47 -21.84 22.45
N ASP A 355 -12.84 -21.99 21.29
CA ASP A 355 -11.42 -22.28 21.20
C ASP A 355 -10.57 -21.23 21.92
N LYS A 356 -9.45 -21.67 22.50
CA LYS A 356 -8.42 -20.76 22.99
C LYS A 356 -7.94 -19.87 21.82
N ASP A 357 -7.89 -18.56 22.09
CA ASP A 357 -7.52 -17.51 21.14
C ASP A 357 -8.49 -17.32 19.95
N ILE A 358 -9.75 -17.75 20.05
CA ILE A 358 -10.73 -17.60 18.96
C ILE A 358 -10.80 -16.18 18.39
N LEU A 359 -10.73 -15.14 19.23
CA LEU A 359 -10.72 -13.76 18.77
C LEU A 359 -9.61 -13.54 17.73
N LYS A 360 -8.37 -13.96 18.02
CA LYS A 360 -7.22 -13.81 17.09
C LYS A 360 -7.39 -14.61 15.79
N LYS A 361 -8.30 -15.58 15.75
CA LYS A 361 -8.56 -16.48 14.62
C LYS A 361 -9.84 -16.13 13.86
N LEU A 362 -10.54 -15.04 14.21
CA LEU A 362 -11.74 -14.62 13.47
C LEU A 362 -11.38 -14.27 12.02
N GLU A 363 -12.10 -14.86 11.07
CA GLU A 363 -11.88 -14.67 9.63
C GLU A 363 -12.81 -13.62 8.99
N ASP A 364 -13.85 -13.15 9.69
CA ASP A 364 -15.00 -12.44 9.07
C ASP A 364 -15.16 -10.95 9.42
N ILE A 365 -14.07 -10.18 9.61
CA ILE A 365 -14.25 -8.73 9.83
C ILE A 365 -14.48 -8.07 8.47
N THR A 366 -15.72 -7.63 8.24
CA THR A 366 -16.10 -6.90 7.04
C THR A 366 -16.34 -5.43 7.35
N ILE A 367 -15.62 -4.54 6.66
CA ILE A 367 -15.74 -3.09 6.79
C ILE A 367 -16.77 -2.57 5.79
N TYR A 368 -17.65 -1.69 6.25
CA TYR A 368 -18.67 -1.01 5.45
C TYR A 368 -18.38 0.48 5.41
N ILE A 369 -18.40 1.06 4.22
CA ILE A 369 -18.28 2.51 3.98
C ILE A 369 -19.56 2.98 3.31
N ASN A 370 -20.24 3.96 3.93
CA ASN A 370 -21.51 4.49 3.47
C ASN A 370 -22.56 3.38 3.20
N GLY A 371 -22.52 2.32 4.01
CA GLY A 371 -23.40 1.16 3.89
C GLY A 371 -22.99 0.12 2.84
N VAL A 372 -21.96 0.39 2.04
CA VAL A 372 -21.44 -0.54 1.02
C VAL A 372 -20.30 -1.36 1.62
N GLU A 373 -20.33 -2.67 1.39
CA GLU A 373 -19.25 -3.58 1.75
C GLU A 373 -17.97 -3.19 1.01
N ASN A 374 -16.87 -3.05 1.75
CA ASN A 374 -15.61 -2.57 1.20
C ASN A 374 -14.54 -3.67 1.18
N VAL A 375 -14.20 -4.24 2.35
CA VAL A 375 -13.11 -5.21 2.46
C VAL A 375 -13.34 -6.17 3.63
N THR A 376 -12.79 -7.37 3.51
CA THR A 376 -12.59 -8.31 4.63
C THR A 376 -11.13 -8.27 5.08
N THR A 377 -10.89 -7.98 6.35
CA THR A 377 -9.53 -7.87 6.92
C THR A 377 -9.37 -8.73 8.18
N LYS A 378 -8.12 -8.97 8.58
CA LYS A 378 -7.80 -9.61 9.88
C LYS A 378 -7.75 -8.55 10.98
N ILE A 379 -7.73 -9.01 12.23
CA ILE A 379 -7.65 -8.13 13.40
C ILE A 379 -6.34 -7.34 13.39
N LYS A 380 -6.42 -6.09 12.93
CA LYS A 380 -5.61 -4.89 13.25
C LYS A 380 -6.01 -3.75 12.29
N ASN A 381 -5.63 -2.52 12.64
CA ASN A 381 -5.98 -1.25 11.98
C ASN A 381 -6.13 -1.34 10.45
N TYR A 382 -7.09 -0.57 9.93
CA TYR A 382 -7.31 -0.44 8.48
C TYR A 382 -7.09 1.00 8.06
N THR A 383 -6.47 1.22 6.89
CA THR A 383 -6.22 2.56 6.35
C THR A 383 -7.12 2.79 5.15
N LEU A 384 -7.87 3.90 5.17
CA LEU A 384 -8.66 4.37 4.06
C LEU A 384 -7.85 5.42 3.28
N SER A 385 -7.44 5.06 2.06
CA SER A 385 -6.64 5.92 1.19
C SER A 385 -7.44 6.41 -0.02
N ASN A 386 -6.96 7.43 -0.70
CA ASN A 386 -7.54 7.96 -1.94
C ASN A 386 -9.02 8.34 -1.81
N LEU A 387 -9.40 8.87 -0.65
CA LEU A 387 -10.76 9.30 -0.40
C LEU A 387 -11.09 10.54 -1.22
N LYS A 388 -12.30 10.56 -1.77
CA LYS A 388 -12.83 11.71 -2.50
C LYS A 388 -13.50 12.66 -1.51
N PRO A 389 -13.62 13.96 -1.83
CA PRO A 389 -14.40 14.87 -1.01
C PRO A 389 -15.82 14.35 -0.76
N GLY A 390 -16.27 14.39 0.50
CA GLY A 390 -17.59 13.92 0.89
C GLY A 390 -17.68 13.48 2.34
N ASN A 391 -18.90 13.10 2.74
CA ASN A 391 -19.18 12.56 4.05
C ASN A 391 -18.99 11.04 4.05
N TYR A 392 -18.30 10.55 5.07
CA TYR A 392 -18.02 9.14 5.27
C TYR A 392 -18.68 8.65 6.56
N SER A 393 -19.35 7.51 6.46
CA SER A 393 -19.90 6.74 7.58
C SER A 393 -19.30 5.34 7.53
N VAL A 394 -18.54 4.97 8.55
CA VAL A 394 -17.78 3.71 8.56
C VAL A 394 -18.15 2.89 9.79
N TYR A 395 -18.37 1.60 9.59
CA TYR A 395 -18.55 0.61 10.65
C TYR A 395 -18.02 -0.74 10.16
N TYR A 396 -17.79 -1.69 11.07
CA TYR A 396 -17.49 -3.06 10.68
C TYR A 396 -18.52 -4.03 11.26
N LYS A 397 -18.61 -5.20 10.64
CA LYS A 397 -19.32 -6.35 11.17
C LYS A 397 -18.35 -7.48 11.42
N THR A 398 -18.61 -8.25 12.47
CA THR A 398 -17.94 -9.52 12.76
C THR A 398 -18.91 -10.38 13.54
N CYS A 399 -18.90 -11.70 13.31
CA CYS A 399 -19.71 -12.65 14.08
C CYS A 399 -21.20 -12.26 14.23
N ASN A 400 -21.83 -11.81 13.12
CA ASN A 400 -23.20 -11.28 13.04
C ASN A 400 -23.51 -10.06 13.91
N GLN A 401 -22.49 -9.35 14.40
CA GLN A 401 -22.63 -8.14 15.19
C GLN A 401 -22.04 -6.95 14.45
N LYS A 402 -22.61 -5.76 14.70
CA LYS A 402 -22.19 -4.48 14.10
C LYS A 402 -21.50 -3.63 15.16
N SER A 403 -20.36 -3.01 14.82
CA SER A 403 -19.70 -2.01 15.67
C SER A 403 -20.50 -0.70 15.79
N ASN A 404 -20.04 0.23 16.62
CA ASN A 404 -20.43 1.63 16.47
C ASN A 404 -20.06 2.16 15.06
N THR A 405 -20.73 3.22 14.66
CA THR A 405 -20.49 3.89 13.37
C THR A 405 -19.74 5.19 13.64
N ILE A 406 -18.59 5.37 12.99
CA ILE A 406 -17.84 6.63 12.97
C ILE A 406 -18.25 7.46 11.76
N THR A 407 -18.13 8.78 11.87
CA THR A 407 -18.39 9.71 10.78
C THR A 407 -17.29 10.74 10.67
N PHE A 408 -16.85 11.02 9.46
CA PHE A 408 -15.88 12.07 9.17
C PHE A 408 -16.14 12.66 7.78
N ILE A 409 -15.55 13.83 7.51
CA ILE A 409 -15.67 14.54 6.24
C ILE A 409 -14.30 14.57 5.59
N VAL A 410 -14.25 14.36 4.27
CA VAL A 410 -13.07 14.63 3.46
C VAL A 410 -13.35 15.91 2.66
N THR A 411 -12.48 16.90 2.75
CA THR A 411 -12.58 18.16 2.01
C THR A 411 -11.44 18.27 0.98
N SER A 412 -11.64 19.07 -0.06
CA SER A 412 -10.54 19.47 -0.94
C SER A 412 -10.00 20.81 -0.48
N VAL A 413 -8.69 21.02 -0.60
CA VAL A 413 -8.08 22.34 -0.47
C VAL A 413 -7.84 22.86 -1.89
N SER A 414 -8.62 23.83 -2.32
CA SER A 414 -8.66 24.37 -3.69
C SER A 414 -8.63 25.89 -3.74
N ASN A 415 -8.62 26.56 -2.59
CA ASN A 415 -8.48 28.00 -2.51
C ASN A 415 -7.76 28.43 -1.22
N TRP A 416 -7.44 29.71 -1.12
CA TRP A 416 -6.71 30.26 0.03
C TRP A 416 -7.45 30.08 1.36
N GLN A 417 -8.77 30.28 1.39
CA GLN A 417 -9.56 30.13 2.61
C GLN A 417 -9.53 28.67 3.10
N GLU A 418 -9.71 27.71 2.19
CA GLU A 418 -9.62 26.29 2.51
C GLU A 418 -8.22 25.89 2.99
N LEU A 419 -7.17 26.50 2.44
CA LEU A 419 -5.80 26.29 2.92
C LEU A 419 -5.63 26.84 4.34
N GLN A 420 -6.14 28.03 4.63
CA GLN A 420 -6.12 28.59 5.99
C GLN A 420 -6.86 27.71 6.98
N GLU A 421 -8.04 27.19 6.61
CA GLU A 421 -8.82 26.27 7.44
C GLU A 421 -8.07 24.95 7.67
N ALA A 422 -7.48 24.37 6.62
CA ALA A 422 -6.70 23.13 6.73
C ALA A 422 -5.46 23.29 7.61
N VAL A 423 -4.75 24.41 7.52
CA VAL A 423 -3.60 24.70 8.41
C VAL A 423 -4.06 24.85 9.86
N ARG A 424 -5.18 25.53 10.10
CA ARG A 424 -5.76 25.67 11.44
C ARG A 424 -6.18 24.32 12.03
N ASP A 425 -6.73 23.42 11.22
CA ASP A 425 -7.06 22.06 11.66
C ASP A 425 -5.79 21.27 12.03
N ALA A 426 -4.70 21.46 11.27
CA ALA A 426 -3.38 20.87 11.53
C ALA A 426 -2.74 21.34 12.85
N GLU A 427 -3.07 22.54 13.34
CA GLU A 427 -2.54 23.06 14.61
C GLU A 427 -2.94 22.21 15.83
N SER A 428 -4.06 21.49 15.73
CA SER A 428 -4.56 20.63 16.81
C SER A 428 -4.02 19.20 16.78
N GLN A 429 -3.26 18.85 15.74
CA GLN A 429 -2.76 17.49 15.52
C GLN A 429 -1.47 17.22 16.31
N THR A 430 -1.21 15.93 16.57
CA THR A 430 -0.08 15.41 17.35
C THR A 430 0.95 14.68 16.51
N GLU A 431 0.70 14.51 15.21
CA GLU A 431 1.53 13.78 14.26
C GLU A 431 1.72 14.64 13.00
N ASP A 432 2.77 14.38 12.23
CA ASP A 432 3.08 15.12 11.00
C ASP A 432 1.90 15.12 10.02
N THR A 433 1.59 16.28 9.47
CA THR A 433 0.42 16.50 8.60
C THR A 433 0.87 16.98 7.23
N THR A 434 0.26 16.44 6.17
CA THR A 434 0.49 16.88 4.79
C THR A 434 -0.81 17.39 4.18
N ILE A 435 -0.82 18.65 3.77
CA ILE A 435 -1.93 19.27 3.05
C ILE A 435 -1.60 19.28 1.55
N TYR A 436 -2.46 18.66 0.76
CA TYR A 436 -2.33 18.64 -0.70
C TYR A 436 -3.16 19.74 -1.34
N LEU A 437 -2.52 20.61 -2.10
CA LEU A 437 -3.21 21.63 -2.87
C LEU A 437 -3.80 21.02 -4.13
N MET A 438 -5.11 21.15 -4.30
CA MET A 438 -5.83 20.77 -5.51
C MET A 438 -5.85 21.94 -6.49
N LYS A 439 -6.17 21.68 -7.75
CA LYS A 439 -6.33 22.74 -8.75
C LYS A 439 -7.37 23.77 -8.29
N GLY A 440 -6.96 25.04 -8.21
CA GLY A 440 -7.89 26.11 -7.86
C GLY A 440 -7.21 27.47 -7.68
N ASN A 441 -7.81 28.35 -6.87
CA ASN A 441 -7.43 29.75 -6.77
C ASN A 441 -6.88 30.11 -5.38
N TYR A 442 -5.56 30.26 -5.27
CA TYR A 442 -4.87 30.59 -4.02
C TYR A 442 -4.44 32.06 -3.97
N THR A 443 -5.40 32.97 -4.19
CA THR A 443 -5.18 34.40 -3.95
C THR A 443 -5.18 34.67 -2.45
N ASN A 444 -4.04 35.12 -1.93
CA ASN A 444 -3.83 35.42 -0.54
C ASN A 444 -4.73 36.57 -0.06
N THR A 445 -5.46 36.32 1.02
CA THR A 445 -6.31 37.33 1.71
C THR A 445 -5.84 37.62 3.14
N GLY A 446 -4.79 36.94 3.60
CA GLY A 446 -4.18 37.12 4.92
C GLY A 446 -3.13 36.05 5.18
N THR A 447 -2.05 36.43 5.86
CA THR A 447 -0.90 35.56 6.19
C THR A 447 -1.32 34.30 6.93
N ILE A 448 -0.77 33.15 6.52
CA ILE A 448 -0.86 31.91 7.28
C ILE A 448 0.25 31.89 8.34
N GLU A 449 -0.15 31.86 9.60
CA GLU A 449 0.72 31.70 10.75
C GLU A 449 0.84 30.22 11.11
N TRP A 450 2.07 29.67 11.19
CA TRP A 450 2.28 28.29 11.62
C TRP A 450 2.92 28.22 13.01
N ILE A 451 2.18 27.70 13.98
CA ILE A 451 2.53 27.80 15.41
C ILE A 451 2.74 26.46 16.15
N ASN A 452 2.43 25.31 15.55
CA ASN A 452 2.53 24.03 16.25
C ASN A 452 4.00 23.54 16.29
N PRO A 453 4.61 23.40 17.48
CA PRO A 453 6.00 22.98 17.60
C PRO A 453 6.20 21.46 17.65
N ASN A 454 5.11 20.68 17.72
CA ASN A 454 5.17 19.24 17.97
C ASN A 454 5.16 18.40 16.68
N ILE A 455 4.77 19.02 15.56
CA ILE A 455 4.61 18.33 14.27
C ILE A 455 5.28 19.13 13.16
N THR A 456 5.61 18.44 12.08
CA THR A 456 5.99 19.05 10.81
C THR A 456 4.75 19.20 9.92
N LEU A 457 4.50 20.42 9.46
CA LEU A 457 3.47 20.67 8.45
C LEU A 457 4.09 20.67 7.05
N THR A 458 3.63 19.78 6.19
CA THR A 458 4.00 19.77 4.77
C THR A 458 2.86 20.36 3.95
N ILE A 459 3.14 21.38 3.14
CA ILE A 459 2.25 21.84 2.08
C ILE A 459 2.79 21.30 0.75
N GLU A 460 2.10 20.30 0.21
CA GLU A 460 2.37 19.74 -1.12
C GLU A 460 1.57 20.53 -2.15
N GLY A 461 2.27 21.41 -2.85
CA GLY A 461 1.68 22.36 -3.78
C GLY A 461 1.13 21.73 -5.04
N ASN A 462 1.54 20.51 -5.44
CA ASN A 462 1.09 19.87 -6.69
C ASN A 462 1.17 20.80 -7.92
N GLY A 463 2.19 21.65 -7.97
CA GLY A 463 2.40 22.65 -9.03
C GLY A 463 1.44 23.84 -9.00
N GLN A 464 0.67 24.04 -7.92
CA GLN A 464 -0.23 25.17 -7.76
C GLN A 464 0.52 26.48 -7.45
N THR A 465 -0.10 27.60 -7.82
CA THR A 465 0.41 28.94 -7.57
C THR A 465 -0.39 29.62 -6.48
N ILE A 466 0.30 30.08 -5.43
CA ILE A 466 -0.16 31.08 -4.48
C ILE A 466 0.18 32.46 -5.02
N ASP A 467 -0.85 33.26 -5.27
CA ASP A 467 -0.69 34.70 -5.51
C ASP A 467 -0.74 35.41 -4.17
N GLY A 468 0.41 35.89 -3.71
CA GLY A 468 0.58 36.63 -2.48
C GLY A 468 -0.24 37.92 -2.42
N ASN A 469 -0.74 38.44 -3.55
CA ASN A 469 -1.69 39.56 -3.60
C ASN A 469 -1.24 40.75 -2.72
N GLN A 470 0.06 41.07 -2.78
CA GLN A 470 0.69 42.13 -1.99
C GLN A 470 0.65 41.92 -0.47
N LEU A 471 0.49 40.68 -0.02
CA LEU A 471 0.54 40.25 1.38
C LEU A 471 1.58 39.13 1.54
N GLN A 472 2.13 38.99 2.74
CA GLN A 472 2.98 37.85 3.09
C GLN A 472 2.15 36.55 3.06
N ALA A 473 2.71 35.49 2.48
CA ALA A 473 2.01 34.20 2.39
C ALA A 473 2.10 33.42 3.70
N PHE A 474 3.32 33.25 4.23
CA PHE A 474 3.57 32.39 5.38
C PHE A 474 4.45 33.07 6.43
N ASN A 475 4.11 32.85 7.70
CA ASN A 475 4.96 33.16 8.85
C ASN A 475 5.13 31.91 9.71
N ILE A 476 6.36 31.41 9.79
CA ILE A 476 6.69 30.21 10.57
C ILE A 476 7.22 30.67 11.92
N ASN A 477 6.49 30.36 12.99
CA ASN A 477 6.86 30.77 14.33
C ASN A 477 8.03 29.94 14.88
N SER A 478 8.66 30.47 15.93
CA SER A 478 9.77 29.81 16.62
C SER A 478 9.40 28.39 17.07
N ARG A 479 10.30 27.43 16.81
CA ARG A 479 10.14 25.99 17.09
C ARG A 479 9.14 25.24 16.20
N SER A 480 8.38 25.91 15.34
CA SER A 480 7.53 25.26 14.35
C SER A 480 8.34 24.77 13.16
N SER A 481 7.96 23.64 12.57
CA SER A 481 8.60 23.09 11.36
C SER A 481 7.63 23.04 10.18
N MET A 482 8.05 23.55 9.03
CA MET A 482 7.25 23.55 7.80
C MET A 482 8.09 23.11 6.59
N ILE A 483 7.46 22.31 5.71
CA ILE A 483 7.99 21.94 4.39
C ILE A 483 7.05 22.50 3.33
N LEU A 484 7.59 23.33 2.43
CA LEU A 484 6.92 23.77 1.22
C LEU A 484 7.48 23.02 0.03
N LYS A 485 6.63 22.29 -0.69
CA LYS A 485 7.04 21.42 -1.78
C LYS A 485 6.23 21.67 -3.04
N ASN A 486 6.88 21.70 -4.20
CA ASN A 486 6.23 21.79 -5.51
C ASN A 486 5.17 22.89 -5.61
N ILE A 487 5.49 24.07 -5.08
CA ILE A 487 4.57 25.22 -5.03
C ILE A 487 5.21 26.45 -5.66
N THR A 488 4.38 27.30 -6.29
CA THR A 488 4.82 28.61 -6.77
C THR A 488 4.21 29.70 -5.88
N ILE A 489 5.02 30.62 -5.34
CA ILE A 489 4.54 31.78 -4.58
C ILE A 489 4.98 33.06 -5.28
N ILE A 490 4.02 33.91 -5.67
CA ILE A 490 4.28 35.12 -6.45
C ILE A 490 3.66 36.38 -5.85
N ASN A 491 4.18 37.55 -6.23
CA ASN A 491 3.58 38.87 -5.95
C ASN A 491 3.29 39.14 -4.46
N ALA A 492 3.99 38.45 -3.56
CA ALA A 492 3.85 38.64 -2.13
C ALA A 492 4.66 39.86 -1.69
N LYS A 493 4.13 40.57 -0.68
CA LYS A 493 4.78 41.79 -0.17
C LYS A 493 4.68 41.89 1.34
N SER A 494 5.80 42.21 1.98
CA SER A 494 5.91 42.38 3.43
C SER A 494 7.02 43.38 3.76
N LYS A 495 7.23 43.65 5.05
CA LYS A 495 8.47 44.30 5.51
C LYS A 495 9.62 43.31 5.60
N LEU A 496 9.37 42.16 6.21
CA LEU A 496 10.34 41.09 6.43
C LEU A 496 9.88 39.88 5.64
N GLY A 497 10.62 39.48 4.60
CA GLY A 497 10.28 38.30 3.82
C GLY A 497 9.02 38.51 3.00
N GLY A 498 9.17 38.86 1.73
CA GLY A 498 8.04 39.23 0.88
C GLY A 498 6.99 38.13 0.82
N ALA A 499 7.44 36.90 0.57
CA ALA A 499 6.61 35.70 0.61
C ALA A 499 6.58 35.06 1.98
N ILE A 500 7.74 34.91 2.63
CA ILE A 500 7.87 34.08 3.83
C ILE A 500 8.74 34.75 4.89
N GLN A 501 8.24 34.83 6.11
CA GLN A 501 9.07 35.05 7.29
C GLN A 501 9.26 33.73 8.03
N ASN A 502 10.51 33.31 8.22
CA ASN A 502 10.83 32.07 8.93
C ASN A 502 11.57 32.35 10.24
N ASN A 503 10.89 32.15 11.37
CA ASN A 503 11.49 32.14 12.70
C ASN A 503 11.70 30.71 13.24
N GLY A 504 11.28 29.68 12.50
CA GLY A 504 11.31 28.26 12.88
C GLY A 504 12.25 27.44 11.99
N ASN A 505 11.81 26.26 11.58
CA ASN A 505 12.53 25.41 10.63
C ASN A 505 11.73 25.32 9.31
N LEU A 506 12.29 25.84 8.23
CA LEU A 506 11.66 25.86 6.92
C LEU A 506 12.50 25.10 5.90
N THR A 507 11.88 24.14 5.23
CA THR A 507 12.41 23.54 4.01
C THR A 507 11.57 23.98 2.81
N VAL A 508 12.21 24.58 1.81
CA VAL A 508 11.61 24.90 0.50
C VAL A 508 12.23 23.97 -0.53
N THR A 509 11.42 23.10 -1.13
CA THR A 509 11.92 22.10 -2.09
C THR A 509 11.09 22.05 -3.36
N GLN A 510 11.77 21.94 -4.51
CA GLN A 510 11.11 21.84 -5.83
C GLN A 510 10.09 22.97 -6.08
N SER A 511 10.34 24.15 -5.51
CA SER A 511 9.36 25.24 -5.45
C SER A 511 9.89 26.49 -6.15
N THR A 512 8.99 27.40 -6.50
CA THR A 512 9.33 28.69 -7.11
C THR A 512 8.83 29.84 -6.26
N LEU A 513 9.70 30.76 -5.85
CA LEU A 513 9.32 32.02 -5.22
C LEU A 513 9.71 33.15 -6.17
N ALA A 514 8.73 33.82 -6.77
CA ALA A 514 8.98 34.78 -7.84
C ALA A 514 8.30 36.14 -7.66
N ASN A 515 8.97 37.22 -8.06
CA ASN A 515 8.40 38.57 -8.06
C ASN A 515 7.84 39.00 -6.70
N ASN A 516 8.48 38.56 -5.61
CA ASN A 516 8.12 38.98 -4.26
C ASN A 516 8.93 40.21 -3.85
N THR A 517 8.37 41.05 -2.99
CA THR A 517 9.01 42.32 -2.59
C THR A 517 9.01 42.52 -1.08
N ALA A 518 10.14 42.94 -0.51
CA ALA A 518 10.25 43.26 0.92
C ALA A 518 11.13 44.46 1.22
N GLU A 519 11.17 44.90 2.48
CA GLU A 519 12.28 45.76 2.93
C GLU A 519 13.56 44.91 3.06
N ASP A 520 13.44 43.74 3.69
CA ASP A 520 14.52 42.75 3.85
C ASP A 520 14.05 41.37 3.38
N GLY A 521 14.87 40.70 2.56
CA GLY A 521 14.57 39.36 2.05
C GLY A 521 13.41 39.38 1.06
N GLY A 522 13.67 39.73 -0.20
CA GLY A 522 12.61 39.97 -1.18
C GLY A 522 11.62 38.80 -1.30
N ALA A 523 12.10 37.56 -1.18
CA ALA A 523 11.27 36.37 -0.99
C ALA A 523 11.20 35.93 0.48
N ILE A 524 12.35 35.73 1.13
CA ILE A 524 12.43 35.09 2.45
C ILE A 524 13.28 35.94 3.41
N GLU A 525 12.70 36.24 4.57
CA GLU A 525 13.46 36.63 5.77
C GLU A 525 13.65 35.36 6.62
N ASN A 526 14.90 35.01 6.92
CA ASN A 526 15.22 33.88 7.78
C ASN A 526 15.84 34.32 9.10
N THR A 527 15.11 34.11 10.19
CA THR A 527 15.56 34.23 11.59
C THR A 527 15.60 32.87 12.31
N GLY A 528 15.44 31.75 11.59
CA GLY A 528 15.53 30.38 12.08
C GLY A 528 16.42 29.51 11.18
N THR A 529 16.05 28.25 10.94
CA THR A 529 16.77 27.36 10.02
C THR A 529 16.07 27.34 8.66
N LEU A 530 16.80 27.63 7.59
CA LEU A 530 16.31 27.59 6.22
C LEU A 530 17.10 26.59 5.38
N THR A 531 16.39 25.68 4.73
CA THR A 531 16.93 24.78 3.71
C THR A 531 16.20 24.99 2.39
N VAL A 532 16.94 25.27 1.31
CA VAL A 532 16.39 25.46 -0.05
C VAL A 532 17.00 24.43 -0.99
N ILE A 533 16.16 23.58 -1.59
CA ILE A 533 16.61 22.45 -2.42
C ILE A 533 15.89 22.46 -3.75
N GLN A 534 16.61 22.34 -4.87
CA GLN A 534 16.01 22.19 -6.20
C GLN A 534 14.93 23.24 -6.51
N SER A 535 15.10 24.46 -6.01
CA SER A 535 14.08 25.50 -6.04
C SER A 535 14.54 26.72 -6.83
N ARG A 536 13.59 27.57 -7.22
CA ARG A 536 13.84 28.77 -8.02
C ARG A 536 13.41 30.01 -7.24
N LEU A 537 14.33 30.91 -6.94
CA LEU A 537 14.03 32.21 -6.33
C LEU A 537 14.37 33.28 -7.36
N THR A 538 13.35 33.79 -8.06
CA THR A 538 13.55 34.60 -9.27
C THR A 538 12.82 35.95 -9.27
N GLY A 539 13.46 37.03 -9.71
CA GLY A 539 12.79 38.33 -9.83
C GLY A 539 12.38 38.95 -8.49
N ASN A 540 12.95 38.51 -7.36
CA ASN A 540 12.61 39.04 -6.05
C ASN A 540 13.37 40.34 -5.78
N THR A 541 12.73 41.27 -5.09
CA THR A 541 13.30 42.60 -4.83
C THR A 541 13.24 42.96 -3.36
N ALA A 542 14.38 43.34 -2.77
CA ALA A 542 14.45 43.88 -1.43
C ALA A 542 14.85 45.36 -1.46
N LYS A 543 14.51 46.10 -0.40
CA LYS A 543 14.95 47.50 -0.28
C LYS A 543 16.37 47.57 0.27
N TYR A 544 16.67 46.88 1.37
CA TYR A 544 17.95 47.00 2.06
C TYR A 544 18.82 45.77 1.83
N ASP A 545 18.38 44.58 2.25
CA ASP A 545 19.24 43.41 2.26
C ASP A 545 18.60 42.17 1.62
N GLY A 546 19.39 41.43 0.85
CA GLY A 546 19.04 40.12 0.31
C GLY A 546 17.89 40.15 -0.69
N GLY A 547 18.19 40.39 -1.97
CA GLY A 547 17.15 40.53 -3.00
C GLY A 547 16.22 39.32 -3.09
N ALA A 548 16.71 38.10 -2.83
CA ALA A 548 15.88 36.93 -2.58
C ALA A 548 15.79 36.57 -1.10
N ILE A 549 16.93 36.37 -0.44
CA ILE A 549 17.02 35.86 0.93
C ILE A 549 17.82 36.83 1.79
N ASN A 550 17.21 37.31 2.87
CA ASN A 550 17.92 37.91 3.99
C ASN A 550 18.05 36.88 5.11
N ASN A 551 19.27 36.49 5.43
CA ASN A 551 19.54 35.42 6.36
C ASN A 551 20.26 35.90 7.62
N LYS A 552 19.65 35.61 8.77
CA LYS A 552 20.19 35.91 10.10
C LYS A 552 20.54 34.67 10.91
N TYR A 553 20.29 33.45 10.43
CA TYR A 553 20.53 32.17 11.13
C TYR A 553 20.99 31.07 10.15
N ASP A 554 20.72 29.78 10.38
CA ASP A 554 21.26 28.70 9.55
C ASP A 554 20.65 28.72 8.13
N LEU A 555 21.52 28.65 7.12
CA LEU A 555 21.13 28.61 5.70
C LEU A 555 21.89 27.53 4.94
N ASN A 556 21.14 26.63 4.31
CA ASN A 556 21.65 25.65 3.36
C ASN A 556 20.88 25.76 2.03
N ILE A 557 21.61 25.92 0.94
CA ILE A 557 21.05 25.94 -0.42
C ILE A 557 21.74 24.87 -1.27
N THR A 558 20.95 24.07 -1.99
CA THR A 558 21.47 23.00 -2.84
C THR A 558 20.69 22.91 -4.14
N GLU A 559 21.41 22.75 -5.26
CA GLU A 559 20.83 22.52 -6.60
C GLU A 559 19.73 23.52 -7.00
N SER A 560 19.84 24.76 -6.53
CA SER A 560 18.80 25.78 -6.70
C SER A 560 19.21 26.87 -7.68
N THR A 561 18.24 27.61 -8.21
CA THR A 561 18.49 28.78 -9.07
C THR A 561 18.01 30.03 -8.35
N LEU A 562 18.90 30.99 -8.18
CA LEU A 562 18.59 32.34 -7.76
C LEU A 562 18.87 33.24 -8.96
N SER A 563 17.87 33.93 -9.48
CA SER A 563 18.08 34.77 -10.66
C SER A 563 17.28 36.06 -10.67
N ASP A 564 17.82 37.07 -11.32
CA ASP A 564 17.15 38.35 -11.54
C ASP A 564 16.70 39.01 -10.22
N ASN A 565 17.40 38.73 -9.12
CA ASN A 565 17.08 39.31 -7.82
C ASN A 565 17.85 40.62 -7.64
N MET A 566 17.17 41.60 -7.03
CA MET A 566 17.68 42.97 -6.97
C MET A 566 17.54 43.57 -5.58
N VAL A 567 18.57 44.29 -5.15
CA VAL A 567 18.56 45.06 -3.90
C VAL A 567 19.39 46.34 -4.03
N SER A 568 19.11 47.36 -3.20
CA SER A 568 19.84 48.62 -3.26
C SER A 568 21.12 48.67 -2.42
N GLU A 569 21.32 47.77 -1.44
CA GLU A 569 22.51 47.76 -0.59
C GLU A 569 23.33 46.46 -0.69
N TYR A 570 22.90 45.35 -0.07
CA TYR A 570 23.78 44.18 0.08
C TYR A 570 23.13 42.86 -0.38
N GLY A 571 23.87 42.09 -1.19
CA GLY A 571 23.53 40.72 -1.57
C GLY A 571 22.39 40.63 -2.58
N GLY A 572 22.71 40.63 -3.88
CA GLY A 572 21.68 40.69 -4.93
C GLY A 572 20.70 39.52 -4.87
N ALA A 573 21.20 38.32 -4.59
CA ALA A 573 20.37 37.18 -4.21
C ALA A 573 20.35 36.99 -2.69
N ILE A 574 21.53 36.91 -2.06
CA ILE A 574 21.66 36.50 -0.65
C ILE A 574 22.44 37.53 0.13
N PHE A 575 21.82 38.00 1.21
CA PHE A 575 22.52 38.59 2.34
C PHE A 575 22.61 37.57 3.48
N ASN A 576 23.80 37.37 4.03
CA ASN A 576 24.01 36.47 5.18
C ASN A 576 24.76 37.16 6.33
N ASP A 577 24.07 37.34 7.46
CA ASP A 577 24.58 37.92 8.71
C ASP A 577 25.26 36.88 9.61
N GLN A 578 25.25 35.59 9.27
CA GLN A 578 25.82 34.53 10.11
C GLN A 578 27.25 34.17 9.79
N HIS A 579 27.93 33.57 10.77
CA HIS A 579 29.31 33.12 10.65
C HIS A 579 29.53 31.93 9.71
N LEU A 580 28.52 31.11 9.42
CA LEU A 580 28.63 29.98 8.47
C LEU A 580 27.33 29.79 7.69
N PHE A 581 27.44 29.66 6.36
CA PHE A 581 26.34 29.20 5.50
C PHE A 581 26.89 28.35 4.35
N SER A 582 26.04 27.53 3.73
CA SER A 582 26.43 26.60 2.66
C SER A 582 25.57 26.76 1.42
N VAL A 583 26.22 26.86 0.26
CA VAL A 583 25.58 26.89 -1.06
C VAL A 583 26.33 25.94 -1.98
N VAL A 584 25.62 24.93 -2.48
CA VAL A 584 26.22 23.85 -3.27
C VAL A 584 25.45 23.61 -4.56
N GLY A 585 26.16 23.44 -5.67
CA GLY A 585 25.56 23.02 -6.95
C GLY A 585 24.50 23.98 -7.50
N SER A 586 24.53 25.25 -7.10
CA SER A 586 23.45 26.22 -7.36
C SER A 586 23.85 27.27 -8.39
N ASN A 587 22.86 27.88 -9.05
CA ASN A 587 23.06 28.87 -10.11
C ASN A 587 22.58 30.25 -9.65
N PHE A 588 23.43 31.25 -9.85
CA PHE A 588 23.17 32.67 -9.61
C PHE A 588 23.26 33.43 -10.92
N THR A 589 22.19 34.10 -11.34
CA THR A 589 22.14 34.69 -12.69
C THR A 589 21.46 36.05 -12.69
N ASN A 590 22.12 37.07 -13.24
CA ASN A 590 21.59 38.43 -13.34
C ASN A 590 21.19 39.05 -11.98
N ASP A 591 21.79 38.61 -10.88
CA ASP A 591 21.53 39.22 -9.58
C ASP A 591 22.32 40.54 -9.45
N ASN A 592 21.71 41.55 -8.84
CA ASN A 592 22.30 42.89 -8.75
C ASN A 592 22.18 43.53 -7.37
N ALA A 593 23.29 44.08 -6.87
CA ALA A 593 23.35 44.81 -5.60
C ALA A 593 24.40 45.92 -5.65
N LYS A 594 24.43 46.80 -4.65
CA LYS A 594 25.56 47.73 -4.49
C LYS A 594 26.82 47.03 -3.98
N ARG A 595 26.68 45.99 -3.16
CA ARG A 595 27.77 45.11 -2.71
C ARG A 595 27.35 43.65 -2.72
N GLY A 596 28.20 42.78 -3.27
CA GLY A 596 27.91 41.35 -3.36
C GLY A 596 26.83 41.08 -4.40
N GLY A 597 27.19 41.16 -5.69
CA GLY A 597 26.25 41.09 -6.81
C GLY A 597 25.31 39.89 -6.74
N ALA A 598 25.81 38.72 -6.36
CA ALA A 598 24.99 37.58 -5.98
C ALA A 598 24.91 37.43 -4.46
N ILE A 599 26.07 37.46 -3.79
CA ILE A 599 26.19 37.08 -2.39
C ILE A 599 26.96 38.15 -1.62
N PHE A 600 26.36 38.64 -0.55
CA PHE A 600 27.06 39.36 0.51
C PHE A 600 26.98 38.55 1.80
N SER A 601 28.10 38.40 2.51
CA SER A 601 28.09 37.81 3.84
C SER A 601 29.13 38.41 4.76
N ILE A 602 28.87 38.43 6.07
CA ILE A 602 29.88 38.79 7.08
C ILE A 602 30.64 37.57 7.66
N GLY A 603 30.22 36.36 7.31
CA GLY A 603 30.79 35.10 7.81
C GLY A 603 31.52 34.27 6.75
N ASN A 604 31.88 33.05 7.14
CA ASN A 604 32.47 32.05 6.25
C ASN A 604 31.39 31.39 5.38
N ALA A 605 31.78 31.03 4.17
CA ALA A 605 30.91 30.42 3.19
C ALA A 605 31.49 29.07 2.74
N ASN A 606 30.66 28.03 2.66
CA ASN A 606 30.97 26.88 1.82
C ASN A 606 30.29 27.10 0.46
N LEU A 607 31.09 27.33 -0.57
CA LEU A 607 30.61 27.60 -1.94
C LEU A 607 31.22 26.56 -2.87
N THR A 608 30.52 25.44 -3.06
CA THR A 608 31.05 24.33 -3.87
C THR A 608 30.19 24.08 -5.11
N GLY A 609 30.80 24.03 -6.29
CA GLY A 609 30.14 23.60 -7.52
C GLY A 609 29.05 24.55 -8.03
N ASN A 610 29.12 25.85 -7.70
CA ASN A 610 28.10 26.83 -8.08
C ASN A 610 28.44 27.54 -9.40
N THR A 611 27.44 28.10 -10.07
CA THR A 611 27.60 28.87 -11.31
C THR A 611 27.13 30.31 -11.10
N PHE A 612 27.98 31.29 -11.39
CA PHE A 612 27.69 32.73 -11.31
C PHE A 612 27.77 33.36 -12.70
N ILE A 613 26.63 33.84 -13.21
CA ILE A 613 26.51 34.42 -14.55
C ILE A 613 25.93 35.84 -14.46
N ASN A 614 26.56 36.83 -15.08
CA ASN A 614 25.98 38.18 -15.23
C ASN A 614 25.57 38.88 -13.92
N ASN A 615 26.15 38.52 -12.78
CA ASN A 615 25.84 39.19 -11.52
C ASN A 615 26.68 40.47 -11.41
N THR A 616 26.05 41.56 -11.00
CA THR A 616 26.67 42.89 -11.01
C THR A 616 26.64 43.56 -9.64
N ALA A 617 27.70 44.31 -9.32
CA ALA A 617 27.73 45.17 -8.15
C ALA A 617 28.57 46.43 -8.31
N ASP A 618 28.18 47.52 -7.63
CA ASP A 618 28.91 48.79 -7.67
C ASP A 618 30.36 48.67 -7.16
N ASN A 619 30.62 47.72 -6.25
CA ASN A 619 31.97 47.41 -5.77
C ASN A 619 32.76 46.44 -6.70
N ASN A 620 32.16 46.05 -7.83
CA ASN A 620 32.63 45.06 -8.80
C ASN A 620 32.90 43.69 -8.15
N GLU A 621 32.08 43.25 -7.19
CA GLU A 621 32.29 41.98 -6.50
C GLU A 621 31.00 41.16 -6.40
N THR A 622 30.92 40.05 -7.12
CA THR A 622 29.77 39.12 -7.12
C THR A 622 29.63 38.41 -5.78
N ILE A 623 30.75 38.05 -5.14
CA ILE A 623 30.82 37.42 -3.82
C ILE A 623 31.62 38.33 -2.89
N ASP A 624 30.96 39.06 -1.99
CA ASP A 624 31.60 39.95 -1.01
C ASP A 624 31.48 39.35 0.40
N LEU A 625 32.59 38.80 0.92
CA LEU A 625 32.65 38.27 2.30
C LEU A 625 33.36 39.26 3.25
N TYR A 626 32.59 40.09 3.94
CA TYR A 626 33.06 41.24 4.72
C TYR A 626 33.59 40.86 6.12
N LEU A 627 34.50 41.70 6.66
CA LEU A 627 35.05 41.77 8.03
C LEU A 627 35.62 40.54 8.74
N GLN A 628 35.45 39.32 8.24
CA GLN A 628 36.04 38.10 8.80
C GLN A 628 35.81 36.83 7.96
N GLY A 629 35.04 36.92 6.86
CA GLY A 629 34.73 35.76 6.02
C GLY A 629 35.88 35.19 5.18
N ARG A 630 35.86 33.87 5.01
CA ARG A 630 36.59 33.07 4.03
C ARG A 630 35.59 32.19 3.29
N ALA A 631 35.80 32.00 1.99
CA ALA A 631 35.10 30.96 1.25
C ALA A 631 35.95 29.68 1.24
N ASP A 632 35.34 28.54 1.57
CA ASP A 632 35.77 27.27 0.98
C ASP A 632 35.09 27.22 -0.40
N ALA A 633 35.75 27.86 -1.37
CA ALA A 633 35.31 27.95 -2.76
C ALA A 633 36.01 26.86 -3.56
N ASP A 634 35.24 25.90 -4.06
CA ASP A 634 35.75 24.81 -4.90
C ASP A 634 34.81 24.55 -6.07
N SER A 635 35.39 24.33 -7.25
CA SER A 635 34.71 23.94 -8.46
C SER A 635 33.57 24.88 -8.89
N ASN A 636 33.66 26.18 -8.56
CA ASN A 636 32.68 27.17 -9.02
C ASN A 636 33.00 27.66 -10.44
N VAL A 637 31.99 28.19 -11.12
CA VAL A 637 32.09 28.77 -12.46
C VAL A 637 31.68 30.24 -12.39
N TYR A 638 32.47 31.11 -13.04
CA TYR A 638 32.25 32.55 -13.08
C TYR A 638 32.28 33.01 -14.53
N GLU A 639 31.17 33.55 -15.02
CA GLU A 639 31.02 33.94 -16.43
C GLU A 639 30.36 35.32 -16.52
N SER A 640 31.04 36.28 -17.16
CA SER A 640 30.49 37.63 -17.37
C SER A 640 29.93 38.26 -16.09
N THR A 641 30.53 37.97 -14.94
CA THR A 641 30.07 38.40 -13.62
C THR A 641 31.11 39.32 -13.01
N ASP A 642 30.72 40.22 -12.11
CA ASP A 642 31.68 41.16 -11.52
C ASP A 642 32.65 40.44 -10.56
N ILE A 643 33.97 40.58 -10.81
CA ILE A 643 35.03 40.04 -9.94
C ILE A 643 35.99 41.15 -9.52
N ALA A 644 36.20 41.35 -8.22
CA ALA A 644 37.02 42.48 -7.78
C ALA A 644 38.50 42.26 -8.13
N PHE A 645 39.01 43.01 -9.13
CA PHE A 645 40.42 42.98 -9.49
C PHE A 645 41.21 44.09 -8.79
N ARG A 646 42.40 43.76 -8.27
CA ARG A 646 43.45 44.73 -7.89
C ARG A 646 44.31 45.14 -9.08
N LYS A 647 44.36 44.30 -10.12
CA LYS A 647 45.08 44.54 -11.37
C LYS A 647 44.35 43.85 -12.52
N ILE A 648 44.07 44.58 -13.59
CA ILE A 648 43.57 44.07 -14.86
C ILE A 648 44.34 44.79 -15.96
N ALA A 649 45.33 44.11 -16.55
CA ALA A 649 46.25 44.75 -17.48
C ALA A 649 46.58 43.90 -18.69
N LEU A 650 46.66 44.57 -19.84
CA LEU A 650 47.16 44.05 -21.10
C LEU A 650 48.54 44.62 -21.37
N SER A 651 49.46 43.77 -21.80
CA SER A 651 50.81 44.15 -22.27
C SER A 651 51.21 43.32 -23.49
N ILE A 652 52.24 43.77 -24.21
CA ILE A 652 52.87 43.02 -25.29
C ILE A 652 54.17 42.41 -24.74
N LYS A 653 54.43 41.13 -25.03
CA LYS A 653 55.47 40.30 -24.37
C LYS A 653 56.87 40.92 -24.32
N ASP A 654 57.21 41.80 -25.26
CA ASP A 654 58.51 42.48 -25.34
C ASP A 654 58.42 44.03 -25.26
N ASN A 655 57.26 44.58 -24.86
CA ASN A 655 56.97 46.03 -24.85
C ASN A 655 57.26 46.76 -26.17
N GLN A 656 57.29 46.03 -27.29
CA GLN A 656 57.48 46.61 -28.61
C GLN A 656 56.23 47.38 -29.04
N ASN A 657 56.45 48.51 -29.73
CA ASN A 657 55.40 49.39 -30.24
C ASN A 657 55.32 49.41 -31.78
N SER A 658 56.21 48.68 -32.45
CA SER A 658 56.27 48.55 -33.91
C SER A 658 56.67 47.14 -34.33
N PHE A 659 55.97 46.59 -35.32
CA PHE A 659 56.14 45.23 -35.85
C PHE A 659 56.21 45.26 -37.38
N THR A 660 56.99 44.37 -37.99
CA THR A 660 57.00 44.17 -39.44
C THR A 660 55.79 43.34 -39.89
N PRO A 661 55.41 43.36 -41.17
CA PRO A 661 54.42 42.42 -41.68
C PRO A 661 54.89 40.99 -41.39
N TYR A 662 53.99 40.10 -40.97
CA TYR A 662 54.24 38.71 -40.56
C TYR A 662 54.85 38.49 -39.16
N ASP A 663 55.19 39.54 -38.41
CA ASP A 663 55.55 39.37 -37.00
C ASP A 663 54.33 38.98 -36.16
N ASP A 664 54.51 37.97 -35.31
CA ASP A 664 53.53 37.58 -34.30
C ASP A 664 53.54 38.57 -33.13
N VAL A 665 52.38 39.09 -32.75
CA VAL A 665 52.22 39.95 -31.58
C VAL A 665 51.66 39.14 -30.43
N VAL A 666 52.50 38.82 -29.46
CA VAL A 666 52.11 38.04 -28.28
C VAL A 666 51.57 38.98 -27.19
N LEU A 667 50.29 38.81 -26.87
CA LEU A 667 49.56 39.50 -25.81
C LEU A 667 49.76 38.77 -24.49
N ASN A 668 50.07 39.52 -23.44
CA ASN A 668 50.20 39.02 -22.07
C ASN A 668 49.12 39.65 -21.18
N PHE A 669 48.27 38.81 -20.60
CA PHE A 669 47.22 39.19 -19.66
C PHE A 669 47.74 39.13 -18.22
N THR A 670 47.58 40.23 -17.48
CA THR A 670 47.88 40.26 -16.05
C THR A 670 46.63 40.56 -15.25
N ILE A 671 46.11 39.55 -14.57
CA ILE A 671 44.96 39.67 -13.67
C ILE A 671 45.43 39.41 -12.24
N GLY A 672 45.01 40.25 -11.32
CA GLY A 672 45.21 40.06 -9.89
C GLY A 672 43.89 40.29 -9.16
N LEU A 673 43.45 39.31 -8.39
CA LEU A 673 42.25 39.41 -7.55
C LEU A 673 42.51 40.34 -6.36
N ARG A 674 41.54 41.19 -6.05
CA ARG A 674 41.52 41.96 -4.80
C ARG A 674 41.34 41.04 -3.61
N ASN A 675 40.42 40.07 -3.73
CA ASN A 675 40.06 39.16 -2.64
C ASN A 675 40.15 37.68 -3.08
N PRO A 676 41.37 37.14 -3.31
CA PRO A 676 41.55 35.78 -3.81
C PRO A 676 40.96 34.67 -2.92
N LYS A 677 40.71 34.95 -1.63
CA LYS A 677 40.15 33.99 -0.66
C LYS A 677 38.63 33.79 -0.78
N TYR A 678 37.94 34.54 -1.64
CA TYR A 678 36.50 34.42 -1.89
C TYR A 678 36.18 33.53 -3.09
N TYR A 679 37.20 33.21 -3.89
CA TYR A 679 37.11 32.51 -5.15
C TYR A 679 37.95 31.24 -5.08
N ASP A 680 37.72 30.34 -6.03
CA ASP A 680 38.53 29.15 -6.24
C ASP A 680 40.02 29.52 -6.36
N SER A 681 40.91 28.70 -5.77
CA SER A 681 42.35 28.99 -5.77
C SER A 681 42.97 29.02 -7.17
N ASP A 682 42.31 28.37 -8.14
CA ASP A 682 42.71 28.22 -9.53
C ASP A 682 41.84 29.04 -10.50
N ILE A 683 40.98 29.95 -10.00
CA ILE A 683 40.00 30.68 -10.82
C ILE A 683 40.60 31.28 -12.10
N LEU A 684 41.81 31.86 -12.02
CA LEU A 684 42.46 32.47 -13.18
C LEU A 684 42.73 31.47 -14.30
N GLU A 685 43.19 30.26 -13.97
CA GLU A 685 43.46 29.19 -14.95
C GLU A 685 42.18 28.67 -15.62
N ARG A 686 41.03 28.92 -14.99
CA ARG A 686 39.69 28.49 -15.41
C ARG A 686 38.84 29.63 -15.97
N LEU A 687 39.34 30.87 -16.07
CA LEU A 687 38.66 31.96 -16.78
C LEU A 687 38.65 31.65 -18.28
N GLU A 688 37.46 31.45 -18.84
CA GLU A 688 37.25 31.21 -20.27
C GLU A 688 36.58 32.40 -20.98
N ASP A 689 36.26 33.47 -20.26
CA ASP A 689 35.50 34.64 -20.74
C ASP A 689 36.39 35.85 -21.13
N ILE A 690 37.66 35.64 -21.47
CA ILE A 690 38.55 36.73 -21.88
C ILE A 690 38.31 37.08 -23.35
N THR A 691 37.54 38.14 -23.59
CA THR A 691 37.22 38.64 -24.94
C THR A 691 38.18 39.75 -25.35
N ILE A 692 38.95 39.52 -26.40
CA ILE A 692 39.91 40.47 -26.99
C ILE A 692 39.19 41.37 -27.98
N TYR A 693 39.42 42.67 -27.88
CA TYR A 693 38.94 43.67 -28.83
C TYR A 693 40.10 44.29 -29.58
N VAL A 694 39.99 44.32 -30.91
CA VAL A 694 40.93 44.97 -31.83
C VAL A 694 40.23 46.14 -32.50
N ASN A 695 40.74 47.36 -32.28
CA ASN A 695 40.17 48.60 -32.78
C ASN A 695 38.67 48.78 -32.41
N GLY A 696 38.27 48.27 -31.24
CA GLY A 696 36.90 48.35 -30.73
C GLY A 696 35.95 47.26 -31.26
N VAL A 697 36.43 46.34 -32.10
CA VAL A 697 35.66 45.20 -32.58
C VAL A 697 36.11 43.94 -31.86
N GLU A 698 35.16 43.11 -31.45
CA GLU A 698 35.44 41.80 -30.87
C GLU A 698 36.24 40.95 -31.86
N TYR A 699 37.35 40.38 -31.38
CA TYR A 699 38.30 39.66 -32.20
C TYR A 699 38.31 38.16 -31.89
N ALA A 700 38.46 37.81 -30.62
CA ALA A 700 38.50 36.41 -30.17
C ALA A 700 38.20 36.32 -28.66
N THR A 701 37.65 35.18 -28.24
CA THR A 701 37.53 34.80 -26.83
C THR A 701 38.54 33.70 -26.51
N THR A 702 39.25 33.83 -25.39
CA THR A 702 40.34 32.94 -25.00
C THR A 702 40.34 32.69 -23.49
N LYS A 703 41.15 31.72 -23.05
CA LYS A 703 41.46 31.50 -21.63
C LYS A 703 42.55 32.44 -21.13
N TYR A 704 42.82 32.41 -19.82
CA TYR A 704 43.92 33.15 -19.19
C TYR A 704 45.32 32.61 -19.55
N GLU A 705 45.69 32.76 -20.80
CA GLU A 705 47.00 32.41 -21.34
C GLU A 705 47.46 33.47 -22.36
N ASN A 706 48.74 33.47 -22.71
CA ASN A 706 49.22 34.41 -23.73
C ASN A 706 48.51 34.16 -25.05
N TYR A 707 48.01 35.21 -25.68
CA TYR A 707 47.34 35.12 -26.98
C TYR A 707 48.23 35.67 -28.09
N THR A 708 48.38 34.95 -29.20
CA THR A 708 49.21 35.40 -30.33
C THR A 708 48.34 35.93 -31.45
N LEU A 709 48.60 37.17 -31.86
CA LEU A 709 48.03 37.76 -33.07
C LEU A 709 48.99 37.58 -34.24
N SER A 710 48.53 36.87 -35.27
CA SER A 710 49.28 36.60 -36.50
C SER A 710 48.63 37.28 -37.71
N ASP A 711 49.34 37.32 -38.83
CA ASP A 711 48.83 37.81 -40.13
C ASP A 711 48.28 39.25 -40.11
N LEU A 712 48.84 40.10 -39.24
CA LEU A 712 48.41 41.49 -39.11
C LEU A 712 48.84 42.32 -40.34
N LYS A 713 47.89 43.11 -40.87
CA LYS A 713 48.13 44.02 -41.99
C LYS A 713 48.80 45.31 -41.53
N PRO A 714 49.55 46.02 -42.40
CA PRO A 714 50.07 47.35 -42.09
C PRO A 714 48.98 48.29 -41.58
N GLY A 715 49.21 48.90 -40.42
CA GLY A 715 48.18 49.68 -39.75
C GLY A 715 48.48 49.96 -38.28
N LYS A 716 47.65 50.80 -37.66
CA LYS A 716 47.68 51.06 -36.22
C LYS A 716 46.63 50.18 -35.54
N TYR A 717 47.02 49.54 -34.46
CA TYR A 717 46.17 48.64 -33.69
C TYR A 717 46.02 49.17 -32.27
N THR A 718 44.78 49.29 -31.78
CA THR A 718 44.44 49.56 -30.38
C THR A 718 43.71 48.36 -29.82
N LEU A 719 44.26 47.77 -28.76
CA LEU A 719 43.76 46.53 -28.16
C LEU A 719 43.38 46.75 -26.71
N TYR A 720 42.36 46.02 -26.27
CA TYR A 720 42.06 45.77 -24.87
C TYR A 720 41.36 44.42 -24.78
N TYR A 721 41.22 43.86 -23.58
CA TYR A 721 40.34 42.73 -23.36
C TYR A 721 39.27 43.08 -22.31
N THR A 722 38.19 42.32 -22.32
CA THR A 722 37.22 42.27 -21.24
C THR A 722 37.17 40.87 -20.65
N THR A 723 36.85 40.78 -19.37
CA THR A 723 36.55 39.54 -18.65
C THR A 723 35.79 39.95 -17.40
N CYS A 724 34.81 39.15 -16.95
CA CYS A 724 34.13 39.40 -15.68
C CYS A 724 33.65 40.87 -15.54
N ASN A 725 32.93 41.34 -16.58
CA ASN A 725 32.37 42.69 -16.76
C ASN A 725 33.36 43.86 -16.67
N GLN A 726 34.66 43.61 -16.73
CA GLN A 726 35.67 44.65 -16.60
C GLN A 726 36.57 44.72 -17.82
N LYS A 727 36.99 45.95 -18.14
CA LYS A 727 37.85 46.28 -19.28
C LYS A 727 39.29 46.53 -18.82
N SER A 728 40.26 45.93 -19.51
CA SER A 728 41.69 46.18 -19.28
C SER A 728 42.11 47.60 -19.72
N ASN A 729 43.34 48.01 -19.36
CA ASN A 729 43.98 49.12 -20.06
C ASN A 729 44.08 48.82 -21.57
N SER A 730 44.12 49.87 -22.38
CA SER A 730 44.38 49.72 -23.81
C SER A 730 45.87 49.75 -24.11
N VAL A 731 46.30 48.94 -25.08
CA VAL A 731 47.66 48.93 -25.65
C VAL A 731 47.58 49.31 -27.11
N THR A 732 48.61 49.97 -27.62
CA THR A 732 48.67 50.40 -29.02
C THR A 732 50.02 50.07 -29.63
N PHE A 733 50.01 49.53 -30.85
CA PHE A 733 51.21 49.30 -31.66
C PHE A 733 50.93 49.59 -33.14
N LYS A 734 51.98 49.59 -33.96
CA LYS A 734 51.92 49.79 -35.40
C LYS A 734 52.56 48.62 -36.14
N VAL A 735 51.87 48.05 -37.13
CA VAL A 735 52.49 47.19 -38.14
C VAL A 735 52.98 48.09 -39.27
N ILE A 736 54.29 48.16 -39.49
CA ILE A 736 54.88 48.98 -40.56
C ILE A 736 54.61 48.33 -41.92
N GLY A 737 54.19 49.11 -42.91
CA GLY A 737 54.07 48.63 -44.30
C GLY A 737 55.42 48.59 -44.99
N GLN A 738 55.59 47.73 -46.00
CA GLN A 738 56.75 47.80 -46.90
C GLN A 738 56.87 49.22 -47.46
N SER A 739 58.05 49.82 -47.29
CA SER A 739 58.37 51.14 -47.82
C SER A 739 58.28 51.12 -49.34
N ASN A 740 57.33 51.85 -49.93
CA ASN A 740 57.41 52.18 -51.35
C ASN A 740 58.55 53.19 -51.56
N ILE A 741 59.52 52.82 -52.40
CA ILE A 741 60.68 53.63 -52.77
C ILE A 741 60.21 54.83 -53.59
N THR A 742 60.48 56.05 -53.11
CA THR A 742 60.39 57.28 -53.93
C THR A 742 61.58 58.19 -53.64
N THR A 743 62.76 57.89 -54.19
CA THR A 743 63.76 58.89 -54.59
C THR A 743 64.82 58.31 -55.54
N PRO A 744 65.36 59.14 -56.47
CA PRO A 744 66.43 58.76 -57.38
C PRO A 744 67.81 59.02 -56.73
N GLU A 745 68.64 57.99 -56.65
CA GLU A 745 70.12 57.97 -56.74
C GLU A 745 70.77 56.91 -55.81
N ASN A 746 71.07 55.77 -56.42
CA ASN A 746 72.34 55.03 -56.39
C ASN A 746 73.00 54.71 -55.03
N SER A 747 72.44 53.77 -54.27
CA SER A 747 73.12 52.52 -53.84
C SER A 747 72.23 51.77 -52.83
N TYR A 748 72.35 50.44 -52.75
CA TYR A 748 71.63 49.61 -51.77
C TYR A 748 72.54 48.49 -51.27
N ASP A 749 72.55 48.25 -49.95
CA ASP A 749 73.14 47.05 -49.33
C ASP A 749 72.04 46.01 -49.11
N TYR A 750 72.23 44.81 -49.64
CA TYR A 750 71.26 43.71 -49.55
C TYR A 750 71.49 42.91 -48.27
N ILE A 751 70.63 43.06 -47.26
CA ILE A 751 70.80 42.40 -45.95
C ILE A 751 70.29 40.95 -45.95
N GLU A 752 69.49 40.54 -46.94
CA GLU A 752 68.77 39.24 -46.95
C GLU A 752 69.36 38.14 -47.86
N GLY A 753 70.57 38.32 -48.41
CA GLY A 753 71.19 37.35 -49.33
C GLY A 753 70.60 37.38 -50.75
N ILE A 754 71.45 37.29 -51.77
CA ILE A 754 71.02 37.49 -53.18
C ILE A 754 70.28 36.23 -53.69
N PRO A 755 69.06 36.35 -54.26
CA PRO A 755 68.37 35.24 -54.91
C PRO A 755 69.09 34.82 -56.22
N ASP A 756 69.05 33.52 -56.55
CA ASP A 756 69.85 32.88 -57.61
C ASP A 756 69.70 33.46 -59.04
N THR A 757 68.65 34.26 -59.29
CA THR A 757 68.43 34.90 -60.60
C THR A 757 67.90 36.33 -60.45
N ILE A 758 68.59 37.27 -61.10
CA ILE A 758 68.16 38.67 -61.23
C ILE A 758 67.73 38.89 -62.69
N THR A 759 66.47 39.24 -62.92
CA THR A 759 65.94 39.56 -64.25
C THR A 759 65.82 41.07 -64.41
N LEU A 760 66.54 41.63 -65.39
CA LEU A 760 66.51 43.05 -65.73
C LEU A 760 65.79 43.25 -67.06
N ASN A 761 64.69 44.00 -67.04
CA ASN A 761 63.98 44.41 -68.26
C ASN A 761 64.48 45.80 -68.68
N ILE A 762 65.21 45.86 -69.79
CA ILE A 762 65.64 47.12 -70.41
C ILE A 762 64.66 47.48 -71.51
N ASN A 763 63.91 48.57 -71.33
CA ASN A 763 63.05 49.14 -72.35
C ASN A 763 63.70 50.41 -72.92
N ASP A 764 64.14 50.36 -74.18
CA ASP A 764 64.66 51.51 -74.92
C ASP A 764 63.78 51.79 -76.15
N SER A 765 63.08 52.91 -76.13
CA SER A 765 62.21 53.36 -77.21
C SER A 765 62.92 54.15 -78.31
N SER A 766 64.24 54.40 -78.18
CA SER A 766 65.00 55.28 -79.07
C SER A 766 65.49 54.64 -80.37
N SER A 767 65.40 53.31 -80.48
CA SER A 767 65.89 52.50 -81.63
C SER A 767 67.39 52.66 -81.94
N GLN A 768 68.17 53.30 -81.07
CA GLN A 768 69.62 53.45 -81.23
C GLN A 768 70.36 52.25 -80.62
N LYS A 769 71.43 51.79 -81.27
CA LYS A 769 72.28 50.75 -80.68
C LYS A 769 73.17 51.37 -79.59
N GLY A 770 72.90 51.03 -78.34
CA GLY A 770 73.73 51.33 -77.18
C GLY A 770 74.25 50.06 -76.48
N THR A 771 75.24 50.20 -75.61
CA THR A 771 75.74 49.12 -74.74
C THR A 771 75.34 49.42 -73.30
N ALA A 772 74.59 48.54 -72.65
CA ALA A 772 74.31 48.62 -71.22
C ALA A 772 75.39 47.84 -70.46
N ILE A 773 76.17 48.53 -69.63
CA ILE A 773 77.14 47.89 -68.74
C ILE A 773 76.43 47.64 -67.41
N ILE A 774 76.10 46.38 -67.13
CA ILE A 774 75.54 45.96 -65.86
C ILE A 774 76.68 45.43 -65.02
N THR A 775 76.99 46.10 -63.92
CA THR A 775 77.95 45.61 -62.94
C THR A 775 77.18 45.10 -61.74
N VAL A 776 77.12 43.79 -61.57
CA VAL A 776 76.66 43.15 -60.34
C VAL A 776 77.89 42.98 -59.46
N LYS A 777 77.86 43.50 -58.24
CA LYS A 777 78.99 43.38 -57.31
C LYS A 777 78.60 42.52 -56.13
#